data_AF-A0A6P6V3S8-F1
#
_entry.id   AF-A0A6P6V3S8-F1
#
_cell.length_a   1.000
_cell.length_b   1.000
_cell.length_c   1.000
_cell.angle_alpha   90.00
_cell.angle_beta   90.00
_cell.angle_gamma   90.00
#
_symmetry.space_group_name_H-M   'P 1'
#
loop_
_entity.id
_entity.type
_entity.pdbx_description
1 polymer ?
#
loop_
_entity_poly.entity_id
_entity_poly.type
_entity_poly.pdbx_seq_one_letter_code
_entity_poly.pdbx_strand_id
1 'polypeptide(L)'
;MMDWKRRKITQSSASPAKERICNGISISILDLPICILVEIFLRLSISTIVDCKRVCKAWYKFISDTEFASVYLRKPPFTSVILPVEKNGLCLLELKGGYDYTRKRICPKICRTPDGFSRGSVTILGSCNGLLCLAHYIYGEEQNYRLYVCNPLLGEYVMLPQPKVDKRIREEVYGFGFTPKTRQYKLFRIITRKWRVGKTEAQVCTVGIGNDWRVLRENAPFPLARKCLGEILSTVQICEVTLNGALHWISADLSKPDFIYSFDIGEEKVQLVPHPHGMVERNRWTSLGVLRDCLCVFQVTRSSPGMDIWWMMKYGEVESWTRETIMDSCLPQDLEYRRPYHPTLIWKTSEMLMCPDYGPLICYNIEEKTAMEVATKVDRRFRSLPVPFHPCFLSLIDVLEAGHVEGVGGELNFVMGCKRDEITSPNNKRNAGTSIMDLPTFILVNILSRVPSITILCIKSVCKTWYRFISDPHFADTYFTARQSVNLVLSTRDSACSFLELKAGDNNDNQLNYKSGLPARLSDDRVAFLGSCNGLICFSVSSNSMPNYSVLFICNLLLRKFSPIPIPKVEKNIREDVYGFGYSPLTGHYKILRIFTKKWHPGKSEAHVCTIGSDKDWRVIENHTPFPMGRKWSEFSNVAQLSGATVNGALHWIVENSQNPDFIYSFDLCDEEVHRVPPPPYLGKRSCWTSLGVLRDCLCVYHTICPANLDIWSMKDYGVGSSWTKESFSADHIPVGLANHAVLPILTWRSGELLMQVDSGPLISYCPKSKKCNVLQIESDFGGCFIAAPHFPSFLSPKTALKECHLVSSK
;
A
#
# COMPACT_ATOMS: atom_id res chain seq x y z
N MET A 1 36.27 -33.30 -22.46
CA MET A 1 36.35 -33.76 -23.87
C MET A 1 35.50 -35.02 -23.97
N MET A 2 34.73 -35.19 -25.06
CA MET A 2 33.70 -36.23 -25.34
C MET A 2 32.32 -35.98 -24.71
N ASP A 3 31.17 -36.08 -25.38
CA ASP A 3 30.87 -36.13 -26.82
C ASP A 3 29.35 -35.89 -26.99
N TRP A 4 28.94 -34.97 -27.85
CA TRP A 4 27.53 -34.59 -28.07
C TRP A 4 27.01 -35.23 -29.36
N LYS A 5 26.29 -36.35 -29.29
CA LYS A 5 25.58 -36.91 -30.45
C LYS A 5 24.20 -36.27 -30.61
N ARG A 6 24.09 -35.38 -31.60
CA ARG A 6 22.82 -34.91 -32.19
C ARG A 6 22.05 -36.11 -32.76
N ARG A 7 20.81 -36.33 -32.31
CA ARG A 7 19.79 -37.09 -33.05
C ARG A 7 18.68 -36.15 -33.50
N LYS A 8 18.47 -36.10 -34.82
CA LYS A 8 17.37 -35.41 -35.51
C LYS A 8 16.03 -36.02 -35.05
N ILE A 9 15.08 -35.18 -34.63
CA ILE A 9 13.68 -35.56 -34.46
C ILE A 9 12.92 -35.01 -35.66
N THR A 10 12.33 -35.93 -36.42
CA THR A 10 11.41 -35.70 -37.53
C THR A 10 10.11 -35.07 -37.04
N GLN A 11 9.65 -34.00 -37.69
CA GLN A 11 8.32 -33.43 -37.50
C GLN A 11 7.25 -34.42 -37.98
N SER A 12 6.43 -34.95 -37.06
CA SER A 12 5.11 -35.48 -37.42
C SER A 12 4.05 -34.42 -37.14
N SER A 13 3.34 -34.03 -38.20
CA SER A 13 2.16 -33.17 -38.16
C SER A 13 1.06 -33.76 -37.28
N ALA A 14 0.81 -33.17 -36.12
CA ALA A 14 -0.40 -33.41 -35.34
C ALA A 14 -1.36 -32.22 -35.54
N SER A 15 -2.57 -32.52 -35.99
CA SER A 15 -3.68 -31.58 -36.19
C SER A 15 -4.02 -30.81 -34.91
N PRO A 16 -4.45 -29.54 -34.97
CA PRO A 16 -4.87 -28.82 -33.78
C PRO A 16 -6.14 -29.45 -33.21
N ALA A 17 -6.07 -29.90 -31.97
CA ALA A 17 -7.22 -30.35 -31.21
C ALA A 17 -8.23 -29.20 -31.10
N LYS A 18 -9.43 -29.40 -31.65
CA LYS A 18 -10.56 -28.47 -31.53
C LYS A 18 -10.83 -28.20 -30.05
N GLU A 19 -10.66 -26.96 -29.61
CA GLU A 19 -11.20 -26.47 -28.35
C GLU A 19 -12.71 -26.74 -28.33
N ARG A 20 -13.15 -27.54 -27.35
CA ARG A 20 -14.56 -27.67 -27.02
C ARG A 20 -15.04 -26.35 -26.43
N ILE A 21 -15.64 -25.51 -27.27
CA ILE A 21 -16.44 -24.36 -26.84
C ILE A 21 -17.57 -24.91 -25.95
N CYS A 22 -17.47 -24.71 -24.64
CA CYS A 22 -18.59 -24.89 -23.74
C CYS A 22 -19.63 -23.80 -24.03
N ASN A 23 -20.73 -24.14 -24.71
CA ASN A 23 -21.96 -23.36 -24.65
C ASN A 23 -22.41 -23.30 -23.17
N GLY A 24 -22.25 -22.14 -22.52
CA GLY A 24 -22.66 -21.97 -21.13
C GLY A 24 -22.36 -20.60 -20.56
N ILE A 25 -23.41 -19.77 -20.46
CA ILE A 25 -23.57 -18.54 -19.65
C ILE A 25 -22.32 -17.63 -19.62
N SER A 26 -22.33 -16.56 -20.44
CA SER A 26 -21.36 -15.48 -20.34
C SER A 26 -21.51 -14.78 -18.98
N ILE A 27 -20.60 -15.06 -18.05
CA ILE A 27 -20.59 -14.41 -16.73
C ILE A 27 -19.75 -13.14 -16.83
N SER A 28 -20.36 -11.99 -16.56
CA SER A 28 -19.69 -10.69 -16.56
C SER A 28 -19.04 -10.44 -15.21
N ILE A 29 -17.96 -9.64 -15.14
CA ILE A 29 -17.48 -9.14 -13.84
C ILE A 29 -18.59 -8.36 -13.11
N LEU A 30 -19.54 -7.78 -13.85
CA LEU A 30 -20.69 -7.10 -13.25
C LEU A 30 -21.66 -8.02 -12.50
N ASP A 31 -21.52 -9.34 -12.65
CA ASP A 31 -22.26 -10.31 -11.84
C ASP A 31 -21.65 -10.49 -10.44
N LEU A 32 -20.46 -9.91 -10.18
CA LEU A 32 -19.90 -9.83 -8.84
C LEU A 32 -20.71 -8.84 -7.98
N PRO A 33 -20.88 -9.11 -6.67
CA PRO A 33 -21.41 -8.14 -5.73
C PRO A 33 -20.71 -6.78 -5.85
N ILE A 34 -21.49 -5.70 -5.79
CA ILE A 34 -21.00 -4.34 -6.02
C ILE A 34 -19.82 -3.97 -5.11
N CYS A 35 -19.82 -4.44 -3.86
CA CYS A 35 -18.73 -4.22 -2.91
C CYS A 35 -17.40 -4.84 -3.36
N ILE A 36 -17.43 -5.99 -4.05
CA ILE A 36 -16.23 -6.65 -4.58
C ILE A 36 -15.72 -5.90 -5.81
N LEU A 37 -16.62 -5.43 -6.67
CA LEU A 37 -16.24 -4.58 -7.80
C LEU A 37 -15.55 -3.31 -7.31
N VAL A 38 -16.13 -2.64 -6.32
CA VAL A 38 -15.54 -1.46 -5.69
C VAL A 38 -14.12 -1.78 -5.21
N GLU A 39 -13.91 -2.86 -4.44
CA GLU A 39 -12.58 -3.26 -3.96
C GLU A 39 -11.56 -3.56 -5.08
N ILE A 40 -12.00 -4.18 -6.18
CA ILE A 40 -11.13 -4.44 -7.34
C ILE A 40 -10.70 -3.12 -7.97
N PHE A 41 -11.66 -2.26 -8.31
CA PHE A 41 -11.39 -1.00 -8.98
C PHE A 41 -10.64 -0.01 -8.09
N LEU A 42 -10.84 -0.05 -6.77
CA LEU A 42 -10.08 0.73 -5.78
C LEU A 42 -8.59 0.36 -5.71
N ARG A 43 -8.15 -0.76 -6.30
CA ARG A 43 -6.73 -1.17 -6.32
C ARG A 43 -6.02 -0.85 -7.63
N LEU A 44 -6.77 -0.40 -8.64
CA LEU A 44 -6.24 -0.07 -9.94
C LEU A 44 -5.71 1.36 -9.97
N SER A 45 -4.71 1.62 -10.82
CA SER A 45 -4.25 3.00 -11.04
C SER A 45 -5.34 3.84 -11.72
N ILE A 46 -5.31 5.16 -11.52
CA ILE A 46 -6.21 6.10 -12.18
C ILE A 46 -6.15 5.90 -13.69
N SER A 47 -4.93 5.73 -14.23
CA SER A 47 -4.75 5.49 -15.65
C SER A 47 -5.51 4.25 -16.15
N THR A 48 -5.42 3.15 -15.41
CA THR A 48 -6.10 1.88 -15.70
C THR A 48 -7.62 2.03 -15.59
N ILE A 49 -8.12 2.74 -14.58
CA ILE A 49 -9.58 2.93 -14.39
C ILE A 49 -10.18 3.75 -15.53
N VAL A 50 -9.49 4.80 -15.98
CA VAL A 50 -9.92 5.58 -17.15
C VAL A 50 -9.97 4.70 -18.40
N ASP A 51 -9.00 3.81 -18.57
CA ASP A 51 -8.98 2.87 -19.70
C ASP A 51 -10.10 1.82 -19.55
N CYS A 52 -10.43 1.38 -18.33
CA CYS A 52 -11.55 0.50 -18.03
C CYS A 52 -12.91 1.11 -18.45
N LYS A 53 -13.10 2.43 -18.34
CA LYS A 53 -14.31 3.11 -18.84
C LYS A 53 -14.52 2.90 -20.36
N ARG A 54 -13.47 2.58 -21.12
CA ARG A 54 -13.51 2.38 -22.57
C ARG A 54 -13.79 0.93 -22.97
N VAL A 55 -13.75 -0.01 -22.03
CA VAL A 55 -13.90 -1.45 -22.29
C VAL A 55 -15.35 -1.79 -22.64
N CYS A 56 -16.31 -1.40 -21.80
CA CYS A 56 -17.73 -1.65 -22.06
C CYS A 56 -18.66 -0.63 -21.38
N LYS A 57 -19.90 -0.49 -21.89
CA LYS A 57 -20.93 0.42 -21.33
C LYS A 57 -21.22 0.15 -19.84
N ALA A 58 -21.12 -1.11 -19.48
CA ALA A 58 -21.34 -1.62 -18.13
C ALA A 58 -20.31 -1.06 -17.13
N TRP A 59 -19.02 -1.15 -17.44
CA TRP A 59 -17.93 -0.57 -16.64
C TRP A 59 -17.96 0.94 -16.69
N TYR A 60 -18.27 1.52 -17.85
CA TYR A 60 -18.50 2.95 -17.95
C TYR A 60 -19.54 3.40 -16.92
N LYS A 61 -20.70 2.73 -16.85
CA LYS A 61 -21.78 3.08 -15.91
C LYS A 61 -21.35 2.91 -14.45
N PHE A 62 -20.71 1.79 -14.11
CA PHE A 62 -20.24 1.52 -12.74
C PHE A 62 -19.17 2.52 -12.28
N ILE A 63 -18.17 2.81 -13.11
CA ILE A 63 -17.08 3.74 -12.76
C ILE A 63 -17.58 5.20 -12.76
N SER A 64 -18.59 5.50 -13.56
CA SER A 64 -19.25 6.83 -13.56
C SER A 64 -20.33 6.96 -12.49
N ASP A 65 -20.49 5.95 -11.63
CA ASP A 65 -21.44 5.99 -10.54
C ASP A 65 -20.94 6.92 -9.42
N THR A 66 -21.86 7.70 -8.84
CA THR A 66 -21.53 8.69 -7.80
C THR A 66 -21.07 8.04 -6.51
N GLU A 67 -21.60 6.86 -6.16
CA GLU A 67 -21.18 6.09 -4.99
C GLU A 67 -19.75 5.59 -5.17
N PHE A 68 -19.45 4.96 -6.32
CA PHE A 68 -18.08 4.51 -6.64
C PHE A 68 -17.09 5.68 -6.60
N ALA A 69 -17.41 6.80 -7.26
CA ALA A 69 -16.57 7.98 -7.26
C ALA A 69 -16.32 8.52 -5.83
N SER A 70 -17.33 8.51 -4.97
CA SER A 70 -17.19 8.95 -3.58
C SER A 70 -16.31 8.03 -2.73
N VAL A 71 -16.41 6.71 -2.92
CA VAL A 71 -15.59 5.73 -2.21
C VAL A 71 -14.14 5.83 -2.66
N TYR A 72 -13.91 5.97 -3.98
CA TYR A 72 -12.56 6.14 -4.51
C TYR A 72 -11.90 7.43 -4.03
N LEU A 73 -12.64 8.55 -3.98
CA LEU A 73 -12.14 9.81 -3.44
C LEU A 73 -11.72 9.70 -1.97
N ARG A 74 -12.41 8.89 -1.17
CA ARG A 74 -12.08 8.67 0.25
C ARG A 74 -10.89 7.73 0.46
N LYS A 75 -10.67 6.79 -0.46
CA LYS A 75 -9.62 5.76 -0.35
C LYS A 75 -8.88 5.58 -1.67
N PRO A 76 -8.14 6.61 -2.15
CA PRO A 76 -7.35 6.46 -3.37
C PRO A 76 -6.21 5.44 -3.14
N PRO A 77 -5.98 4.49 -4.05
CA PRO A 77 -4.90 3.51 -3.93
C PRO A 77 -3.51 4.14 -4.02
N PHE A 78 -3.41 5.27 -4.72
CA PHE A 78 -2.16 5.96 -4.99
C PHE A 78 -2.31 7.46 -4.74
N THR A 79 -1.30 8.04 -4.10
CA THR A 79 -1.15 9.48 -3.99
C THR A 79 -0.83 10.04 -5.38
N SER A 80 -1.60 11.04 -5.81
CA SER A 80 -1.51 11.57 -7.18
C SER A 80 -1.26 13.07 -7.20
N VAL A 81 -0.42 13.49 -8.13
CA VAL A 81 -0.01 14.89 -8.30
C VAL A 81 -0.12 15.27 -9.77
N ILE A 82 -0.64 16.47 -10.04
CA ILE A 82 -0.59 17.04 -11.38
C ILE A 82 0.56 18.04 -11.46
N LEU A 83 1.44 17.79 -12.43
CA LEU A 83 2.63 18.55 -12.72
C LEU A 83 2.46 19.30 -14.06
N PRO A 84 2.78 20.59 -14.13
CA PRO A 84 2.97 21.24 -15.42
C PRO A 84 4.25 20.73 -16.11
N VAL A 85 4.19 20.44 -17.41
CA VAL A 85 5.31 19.90 -18.21
C VAL A 85 5.45 20.59 -19.56
N GLU A 86 6.63 20.50 -20.18
CA GLU A 86 6.97 21.18 -21.44
C GLU A 86 5.88 21.11 -22.54
N LYS A 87 5.81 22.18 -23.35
CA LYS A 87 4.87 22.35 -24.48
C LYS A 87 3.39 22.33 -24.07
N ASN A 88 3.01 23.12 -23.06
CA ASN A 88 1.62 23.28 -22.58
C ASN A 88 0.95 21.99 -22.12
N GLY A 89 1.74 21.02 -21.64
CA GLY A 89 1.22 19.77 -21.13
C GLY A 89 0.97 19.83 -19.63
N LEU A 90 -0.02 19.05 -19.18
CA LEU A 90 -0.10 18.63 -17.79
C LEU A 90 0.38 17.17 -17.72
N CYS A 91 0.77 16.72 -16.54
CA CYS A 91 1.21 15.36 -16.32
C CYS A 91 0.68 14.85 -14.99
N LEU A 92 -0.02 13.73 -15.03
CA LEU A 92 -0.40 12.99 -13.84
C LEU A 92 0.76 12.10 -13.42
N LEU A 93 1.18 12.25 -12.17
CA LEU A 93 2.13 11.40 -11.48
C LEU A 93 1.37 10.62 -10.41
N GLU A 94 1.39 9.28 -10.49
CA GLU A 94 0.83 8.41 -9.43
C GLU A 94 2.00 7.75 -8.70
N LEU A 95 2.15 8.04 -7.40
CA LEU A 95 3.25 7.55 -6.57
C LEU A 95 2.94 6.13 -6.04
N LYS A 96 3.88 5.20 -6.20
CA LYS A 96 3.79 3.80 -5.77
C LYS A 96 4.82 3.49 -4.68
N GLY A 97 4.61 2.39 -3.94
CA GLY A 97 5.56 1.95 -2.92
C GLY A 97 6.99 1.79 -3.46
N GLY A 98 7.99 2.12 -2.63
CA GLY A 98 9.41 1.99 -2.99
C GLY A 98 9.97 3.09 -3.91
N TYR A 99 9.39 4.31 -3.87
CA TYR A 99 9.79 5.45 -4.73
C TYR A 99 9.55 5.25 -6.24
N ASP A 100 8.82 4.19 -6.63
CA ASP A 100 8.33 4.00 -7.99
C ASP A 100 7.15 4.94 -8.28
N TYR A 101 6.93 5.27 -9.56
CA TYR A 101 5.82 6.12 -9.98
C TYR A 101 5.36 5.79 -11.41
N THR A 102 4.09 6.03 -11.68
CA THR A 102 3.57 6.05 -13.06
C THR A 102 3.34 7.46 -13.53
N ARG A 103 3.71 7.72 -14.78
CA ARG A 103 3.59 9.03 -15.42
C ARG A 103 2.65 8.94 -16.62
N LYS A 104 1.58 9.74 -16.61
CA LYS A 104 0.65 9.87 -17.75
C LYS A 104 0.55 11.33 -18.17
N ARG A 105 0.93 11.63 -19.42
CA ARG A 105 0.77 12.98 -19.97
C ARG A 105 -0.73 13.27 -20.14
N ILE A 106 -1.18 14.37 -19.58
CA ILE A 106 -2.52 14.91 -19.74
C ILE A 106 -2.43 16.09 -20.71
N CYS A 107 -3.12 15.99 -21.83
CA CYS A 107 -3.24 17.10 -22.77
C CYS A 107 -4.67 17.61 -22.71
N PRO A 108 -4.95 18.72 -21.99
CA PRO A 108 -6.25 19.37 -22.09
C PRO A 108 -6.51 19.70 -23.57
N LYS A 109 -7.64 19.25 -24.12
CA LYS A 109 -8.01 19.53 -25.52
C LYS A 109 -8.06 21.04 -25.83
N ILE A 110 -8.19 21.88 -24.80
CA ILE A 110 -8.08 23.35 -24.81
C ILE A 110 -6.78 23.85 -25.49
N CYS A 111 -5.71 23.05 -25.51
CA CYS A 111 -4.44 23.39 -26.15
C CYS A 111 -4.37 23.08 -27.67
N ARG A 112 -5.46 22.59 -28.27
CA ARG A 112 -5.55 22.29 -29.71
C ARG A 112 -6.45 23.31 -30.40
N THR A 113 -5.85 24.29 -31.07
CA THR A 113 -6.53 25.05 -32.12
C THR A 113 -6.56 24.22 -33.42
N PRO A 114 -7.51 24.46 -34.34
CA PRO A 114 -7.55 23.80 -35.66
C PRO A 114 -6.25 23.91 -36.46
N ASP A 115 -5.47 24.96 -36.21
CA ASP A 115 -4.27 25.31 -36.99
C ASP A 115 -2.94 24.82 -36.40
N GLY A 116 -2.99 24.04 -35.31
CA GLY A 116 -1.80 23.50 -34.65
C GLY A 116 -1.13 24.50 -33.69
N PHE A 117 -1.12 24.13 -32.40
CA PHE A 117 -0.47 24.83 -31.29
C PHE A 117 -0.77 26.33 -31.16
N SER A 118 -1.72 26.71 -30.30
CA SER A 118 -1.74 28.06 -29.74
C SER A 118 -0.42 28.32 -29.01
N ARG A 119 0.31 29.39 -29.37
CA ARG A 119 1.58 29.82 -28.75
C ARG A 119 1.47 30.19 -27.24
N GLY A 120 0.38 29.86 -26.56
CA GLY A 120 0.04 30.24 -25.19
C GLY A 120 0.73 29.44 -24.10
N SER A 121 0.55 29.80 -22.82
CA SER A 121 0.97 29.00 -21.64
C SER A 121 -0.23 28.68 -20.75
N VAL A 122 -0.26 27.52 -20.09
CA VAL A 122 -1.33 27.13 -19.16
C VAL A 122 -0.84 27.19 -17.73
N THR A 123 -1.61 27.84 -16.85
CA THR A 123 -1.37 27.95 -15.41
C THR A 123 -2.51 27.28 -14.64
N ILE A 124 -2.17 26.44 -13.67
CA ILE A 124 -3.16 25.86 -12.74
C ILE A 124 -3.51 26.91 -11.68
N LEU A 125 -4.78 27.32 -11.60
CA LEU A 125 -5.31 28.25 -10.60
C LEU A 125 -5.79 27.55 -9.32
N GLY A 126 -6.06 26.24 -9.39
CA GLY A 126 -6.46 25.43 -8.25
C GLY A 126 -6.96 24.05 -8.66
N SER A 127 -7.00 23.14 -7.69
CA SER A 127 -7.49 21.76 -7.82
C SER A 127 -8.51 21.52 -6.72
N CYS A 128 -9.71 21.07 -7.08
CA CYS A 128 -10.77 20.80 -6.10
C CYS A 128 -11.64 19.63 -6.58
N ASN A 129 -11.81 18.60 -5.74
CA ASN A 129 -12.64 17.42 -6.02
C ASN A 129 -12.39 16.79 -7.41
N GLY A 130 -11.13 16.80 -7.84
CA GLY A 130 -10.69 16.25 -9.14
C GLY A 130 -10.98 17.07 -10.37
N LEU A 131 -11.44 18.30 -10.19
CA LEU A 131 -11.47 19.31 -11.23
C LEU A 131 -10.28 20.26 -11.09
N LEU A 132 -9.77 20.73 -12.21
CA LEU A 132 -8.75 21.77 -12.28
C LEU A 132 -9.36 23.06 -12.81
N CYS A 133 -9.05 24.18 -12.16
CA CYS A 133 -9.24 25.50 -12.73
C CYS A 133 -7.95 25.95 -13.42
N LEU A 134 -8.04 26.36 -14.68
CA LEU A 134 -6.90 26.68 -15.54
C LEU A 134 -7.05 28.10 -16.13
N ALA A 135 -5.95 28.84 -16.16
CA ALA A 135 -5.79 30.04 -16.97
C ALA A 135 -4.91 29.71 -18.19
N HIS A 136 -5.44 29.88 -19.39
CA HIS A 136 -4.70 29.72 -20.64
C HIS A 136 -4.37 31.10 -21.20
N TYR A 137 -3.09 31.47 -21.18
CA TYR A 137 -2.60 32.72 -21.75
C TYR A 137 -2.54 32.64 -23.26
N ILE A 138 -3.01 33.66 -23.95
CA ILE A 138 -3.01 33.72 -25.42
C ILE A 138 -2.23 34.96 -25.83
N TYR A 139 -1.11 34.77 -26.54
CA TYR A 139 -0.29 35.89 -27.01
C TYR A 139 -0.98 36.60 -28.17
N GLY A 140 -1.09 37.93 -28.08
CA GLY A 140 -1.60 38.79 -29.17
C GLY A 140 -3.09 39.13 -29.11
N GLU A 141 -3.85 38.66 -28.11
CA GLU A 141 -5.24 39.07 -27.87
C GLU A 141 -5.33 40.27 -26.90
N GLU A 142 -6.37 41.11 -27.01
CA GLU A 142 -6.60 42.23 -26.06
C GLU A 142 -6.80 41.74 -24.62
N GLN A 143 -7.37 40.54 -24.47
CA GLN A 143 -7.49 39.81 -23.22
C GLN A 143 -6.45 38.69 -23.20
N ASN A 144 -5.38 38.87 -22.42
CA ASN A 144 -4.19 38.01 -22.47
C ASN A 144 -4.39 36.57 -21.96
N TYR A 145 -5.57 36.18 -21.47
CA TYR A 145 -5.85 34.81 -21.02
C TYR A 145 -7.34 34.47 -21.02
N ARG A 146 -7.66 33.17 -21.04
CA ARG A 146 -9.01 32.60 -20.86
C ARG A 146 -9.05 31.63 -19.69
N LEU A 147 -10.17 31.67 -18.95
CA LEU A 147 -10.42 30.83 -17.79
C LEU A 147 -11.23 29.56 -18.13
N TYR A 148 -10.82 28.42 -17.58
CA TYR A 148 -11.47 27.12 -17.79
C TYR A 148 -11.57 26.32 -16.49
N VAL A 149 -12.62 25.51 -16.37
CA VAL A 149 -12.64 24.36 -15.45
C VAL A 149 -12.59 23.09 -16.29
N CYS A 150 -11.74 22.14 -15.91
CA CYS A 150 -11.62 20.88 -16.64
C CYS A 150 -11.60 19.66 -15.72
N ASN A 151 -12.15 18.56 -16.22
CA ASN A 151 -11.85 17.23 -15.72
C ASN A 151 -10.65 16.69 -16.54
N PRO A 152 -9.43 16.67 -15.96
CA PRO A 152 -8.22 16.31 -16.70
C PRO A 152 -8.16 14.83 -17.07
N LEU A 153 -8.95 13.95 -16.43
CA LEU A 153 -8.98 12.51 -16.71
C LEU A 153 -9.88 12.17 -17.89
N LEU A 154 -11.03 12.83 -17.97
CA LEU A 154 -11.99 12.64 -19.06
C LEU A 154 -11.67 13.54 -20.26
N GLY A 155 -10.82 14.55 -20.07
CA GLY A 155 -10.47 15.53 -21.11
C GLY A 155 -11.61 16.50 -21.42
N GLU A 156 -12.58 16.60 -20.51
CA GLU A 156 -13.73 17.49 -20.58
C GLU A 156 -13.38 18.84 -19.98
N TYR A 157 -13.95 19.90 -20.52
CA TYR A 157 -13.74 21.24 -20.03
C TYR A 157 -14.93 22.16 -20.31
N VAL A 158 -15.05 23.20 -19.50
CA VAL A 158 -15.98 24.30 -19.67
C VAL A 158 -15.21 25.61 -19.61
N MET A 159 -15.54 26.54 -20.50
CA MET A 159 -15.01 27.90 -20.47
C MET A 159 -15.83 28.71 -19.47
N LEU A 160 -15.14 29.45 -18.59
CA LEU A 160 -15.80 30.29 -17.60
C LEU A 160 -16.14 31.68 -18.17
N PRO A 161 -17.07 32.42 -17.54
CA PRO A 161 -17.27 33.83 -17.83
C PRO A 161 -15.94 34.60 -17.69
N GLN A 162 -15.57 35.36 -18.71
CA GLN A 162 -14.34 36.14 -18.65
C GLN A 162 -14.60 37.44 -17.86
N PRO A 163 -13.69 37.82 -16.96
CA PRO A 163 -13.80 39.12 -16.29
C PRO A 163 -13.72 40.25 -17.32
N LYS A 164 -14.43 41.36 -17.05
CA LYS A 164 -14.42 42.55 -17.92
C LYS A 164 -12.99 43.08 -18.02
N VAL A 165 -12.53 43.34 -19.25
CA VAL A 165 -11.18 43.87 -19.52
C VAL A 165 -11.07 45.27 -18.93
N ASP A 166 -10.19 45.46 -17.94
CA ASP A 166 -9.91 46.76 -17.34
C ASP A 166 -8.39 47.01 -17.25
N LYS A 167 -7.89 47.88 -18.14
CA LYS A 167 -6.47 48.24 -18.26
C LYS A 167 -5.88 48.91 -16.99
N ARG A 168 -6.73 49.29 -16.03
CA ARG A 168 -6.34 49.88 -14.74
C ARG A 168 -6.01 48.82 -13.69
N ILE A 169 -6.37 47.56 -13.92
CA ILE A 169 -5.98 46.45 -13.03
C ILE A 169 -4.47 46.30 -13.09
N ARG A 170 -3.86 46.23 -11.91
CA ARG A 170 -2.42 46.05 -11.72
C ARG A 170 -2.10 44.58 -11.52
N GLU A 171 -2.73 43.98 -10.52
CA GLU A 171 -2.55 42.58 -10.14
C GLU A 171 -3.92 41.97 -9.80
N GLU A 172 -4.04 40.67 -10.03
CA GLU A 172 -5.24 39.89 -9.77
C GLU A 172 -4.83 38.51 -9.22
N VAL A 173 -5.58 37.98 -8.25
CA VAL A 173 -5.33 36.67 -7.64
C VAL A 173 -6.59 35.84 -7.74
N TYR A 174 -6.48 34.55 -8.05
CA TYR A 174 -7.61 33.63 -8.14
C TYR A 174 -7.52 32.50 -7.12
N GLY A 175 -8.66 32.10 -6.58
CA GLY A 175 -8.82 30.88 -5.79
C GLY A 175 -10.01 30.07 -6.29
N PHE A 176 -9.84 28.76 -6.40
CA PHE A 176 -10.89 27.85 -6.86
C PHE A 176 -11.28 26.89 -5.72
N GLY A 177 -12.57 26.71 -5.50
CA GLY A 177 -13.01 25.71 -4.54
C GLY A 177 -14.49 25.39 -4.63
N PHE A 178 -14.95 24.56 -3.68
CA PHE A 178 -16.26 23.95 -3.67
C PHE A 178 -16.94 24.15 -2.33
N THR A 179 -18.25 24.40 -2.34
CA THR A 179 -19.07 24.49 -1.13
C THR A 179 -20.01 23.29 -1.05
N PRO A 180 -19.86 22.41 -0.04
CA PRO A 180 -20.74 21.27 0.15
C PRO A 180 -22.21 21.65 0.40
N LYS A 181 -22.46 22.80 1.06
CA LYS A 181 -23.81 23.26 1.42
C LYS A 181 -24.69 23.49 0.19
N THR A 182 -24.14 24.12 -0.84
CA THR A 182 -24.86 24.44 -2.09
C THR A 182 -24.47 23.56 -3.26
N ARG A 183 -23.49 22.66 -3.06
CA ARG A 183 -22.90 21.79 -4.09
C ARG A 183 -22.37 22.54 -5.31
N GLN A 184 -21.84 23.74 -5.09
CA GLN A 184 -21.38 24.62 -6.16
C GLN A 184 -19.87 24.81 -6.11
N TYR A 185 -19.28 24.90 -7.30
CA TYR A 185 -17.91 25.38 -7.47
C TYR A 185 -17.91 26.89 -7.64
N LYS A 186 -16.97 27.56 -7.00
CA LYS A 186 -16.81 29.01 -7.10
C LYS A 186 -15.37 29.36 -7.41
N LEU A 187 -15.22 30.40 -8.22
CA LEU A 187 -13.96 31.04 -8.51
C LEU A 187 -13.96 32.41 -7.84
N PHE A 188 -13.09 32.57 -6.86
CA PHE A 188 -12.85 33.80 -6.13
C PHE A 188 -11.69 34.56 -6.77
N ARG A 189 -11.79 35.89 -6.89
CA ARG A 189 -10.73 36.74 -7.43
C ARG A 189 -10.56 38.01 -6.60
N ILE A 190 -9.33 38.38 -6.28
CA ILE A 190 -8.98 39.66 -5.66
C ILE A 190 -8.21 40.51 -6.68
N ILE A 191 -8.58 41.77 -6.87
CA ILE A 191 -7.87 42.69 -7.79
C ILE A 191 -7.36 43.94 -7.09
N THR A 192 -6.23 44.46 -7.57
CA THR A 192 -5.71 45.80 -7.23
C THR A 192 -5.66 46.68 -8.47
N ARG A 193 -5.80 47.99 -8.28
CA ARG A 193 -5.82 48.98 -9.37
C ARG A 193 -4.63 49.94 -9.26
N LYS A 194 -4.03 50.32 -10.40
CA LYS A 194 -2.81 51.14 -10.49
C LYS A 194 -2.85 52.45 -9.65
N TRP A 195 -4.01 53.09 -9.57
CA TRP A 195 -4.19 54.42 -8.97
C TRP A 195 -4.88 54.40 -7.59
N ARG A 196 -5.19 53.22 -7.03
CA ARG A 196 -5.80 53.06 -5.70
C ARG A 196 -4.92 52.19 -4.82
N VAL A 197 -3.77 52.73 -4.42
CA VAL A 197 -2.82 52.05 -3.54
C VAL A 197 -3.55 51.66 -2.24
N GLY A 198 -3.54 50.37 -1.90
CA GLY A 198 -4.15 49.83 -0.69
C GLY A 198 -5.66 49.49 -0.74
N LYS A 199 -6.37 49.77 -1.86
CA LYS A 199 -7.76 49.31 -2.03
C LYS A 199 -7.83 48.08 -2.92
N THR A 200 -8.35 46.99 -2.37
CA THR A 200 -8.66 45.75 -3.06
C THR A 200 -10.15 45.64 -3.36
N GLU A 201 -10.47 44.90 -4.41
CA GLU A 201 -11.84 44.56 -4.76
C GLU A 201 -11.89 43.03 -4.90
N ALA A 202 -12.84 42.40 -4.22
CA ALA A 202 -13.03 40.95 -4.26
C ALA A 202 -14.26 40.62 -5.11
N GLN A 203 -14.13 39.64 -5.98
CA GLN A 203 -15.15 39.19 -6.90
C GLN A 203 -15.31 37.67 -6.81
N VAL A 204 -16.52 37.17 -7.06
CA VAL A 204 -16.80 35.74 -7.12
C VAL A 204 -17.62 35.41 -8.36
N CYS A 205 -17.30 34.27 -8.96
CA CYS A 205 -18.03 33.67 -10.06
C CYS A 205 -18.44 32.25 -9.65
N THR A 206 -19.74 31.91 -9.77
CA THR A 206 -20.21 30.55 -9.56
C THR A 206 -20.11 29.79 -10.88
N VAL A 207 -19.44 28.64 -10.86
CA VAL A 207 -19.23 27.84 -12.07
C VAL A 207 -20.54 27.19 -12.47
N GLY A 208 -20.94 27.39 -13.74
CA GLY A 208 -22.15 26.80 -14.30
C GLY A 208 -23.44 27.57 -14.01
N ILE A 209 -23.42 28.64 -13.21
CA ILE A 209 -24.60 29.45 -12.88
C ILE A 209 -24.32 30.92 -13.16
N GLY A 210 -25.04 31.48 -14.14
CA GLY A 210 -24.90 32.88 -14.56
C GLY A 210 -23.68 33.15 -15.44
N ASN A 211 -23.66 34.33 -16.07
CA ASN A 211 -22.65 34.73 -17.05
C ASN A 211 -21.81 35.94 -16.62
N ASP A 212 -21.84 36.34 -15.34
CA ASP A 212 -21.07 37.51 -14.88
C ASP A 212 -20.37 37.26 -13.52
N TRP A 213 -19.35 38.08 -13.28
CA TRP A 213 -18.63 38.18 -12.02
C TRP A 213 -19.35 39.16 -11.10
N ARG A 214 -19.60 38.76 -9.85
CA ARG A 214 -20.19 39.68 -8.86
C ARG A 214 -19.16 40.17 -7.85
N VAL A 215 -19.27 41.45 -7.50
CA VAL A 215 -18.40 42.12 -6.52
C VAL A 215 -18.92 41.81 -5.11
N LEU A 216 -18.02 41.44 -4.20
CA LEU A 216 -18.33 41.22 -2.79
C LEU A 216 -18.39 42.57 -2.04
N ARG A 217 -19.22 42.65 -1.00
CA ARG A 217 -19.37 43.88 -0.20
C ARG A 217 -18.14 44.16 0.67
N GLU A 218 -17.51 43.10 1.16
CA GLU A 218 -16.32 43.18 2.02
C GLU A 218 -15.05 43.15 1.16
N ASN A 219 -14.10 44.04 1.46
CA ASN A 219 -12.80 44.03 0.79
C ASN A 219 -11.94 42.89 1.35
N ALA A 220 -11.28 42.15 0.47
CA ALA A 220 -10.32 41.12 0.85
C ALA A 220 -8.89 41.68 0.82
N PRO A 221 -8.05 41.50 1.84
CA PRO A 221 -6.66 41.95 1.80
C PRO A 221 -5.89 41.25 0.67
N PHE A 222 -5.00 42.00 0.02
CA PHE A 222 -4.30 41.48 -1.14
C PHE A 222 -3.27 40.42 -0.71
N PRO A 223 -3.24 39.24 -1.36
CA PRO A 223 -2.28 38.20 -1.06
C PRO A 223 -0.83 38.67 -1.24
N LEU A 224 0.07 38.10 -0.43
CA LEU A 224 1.51 38.20 -0.63
C LEU A 224 1.84 37.55 -1.98
N ALA A 225 2.09 38.41 -2.96
CA ALA A 225 2.35 37.98 -4.32
C ALA A 225 3.54 37.02 -4.41
N ARG A 226 3.32 35.80 -4.89
CA ARG A 226 4.41 34.96 -5.43
C ARG A 226 4.92 35.62 -6.71
N LYS A 227 6.01 36.39 -6.62
CA LYS A 227 6.83 36.74 -7.79
C LYS A 227 7.54 35.48 -8.28
N CYS A 228 6.83 34.61 -8.98
CA CYS A 228 7.45 33.57 -9.80
C CYS A 228 8.20 34.29 -10.94
N LEU A 229 9.47 34.63 -10.74
CA LEU A 229 10.22 35.47 -11.67
C LEU A 229 10.66 34.70 -12.92
N GLY A 230 10.15 35.19 -14.05
CA GLY A 230 10.70 35.09 -15.40
C GLY A 230 9.98 36.14 -16.28
N GLU A 231 10.65 37.27 -16.52
CA GLU A 231 10.48 38.38 -17.51
C GLU A 231 9.17 38.66 -18.26
N ILE A 232 8.01 38.16 -17.84
CA ILE A 232 6.73 38.49 -18.48
C ILE A 232 5.75 38.93 -17.41
N LEU A 233 5.30 40.19 -17.51
CA LEU A 233 4.23 40.82 -16.75
C LEU A 233 2.92 40.00 -16.84
N SER A 234 2.74 38.94 -16.04
CA SER A 234 1.40 38.34 -15.85
C SER A 234 0.73 38.97 -14.65
N THR A 235 -0.49 39.47 -14.86
CA THR A 235 -1.34 40.05 -13.82
C THR A 235 -1.88 39.00 -12.84
N VAL A 236 -1.97 37.72 -13.24
CA VAL A 236 -2.64 36.65 -12.49
C VAL A 236 -1.73 35.90 -11.52
N GLN A 237 -2.16 35.80 -10.27
CA GLN A 237 -1.57 35.03 -9.17
C GLN A 237 -2.61 34.05 -8.59
N ILE A 238 -2.21 33.20 -7.63
CA ILE A 238 -3.03 32.11 -7.09
C ILE A 238 -3.17 32.27 -5.56
N CYS A 239 -4.38 32.10 -5.03
CA CYS A 239 -4.65 31.95 -3.59
C CYS A 239 -4.07 30.62 -3.10
N GLU A 240 -3.36 30.62 -1.98
CA GLU A 240 -2.34 29.61 -1.69
C GLU A 240 -2.88 28.19 -1.51
N VAL A 241 -3.91 28.00 -0.67
CA VAL A 241 -4.43 26.65 -0.35
C VAL A 241 -5.91 26.63 -0.02
N THR A 242 -6.54 25.45 -0.11
CA THR A 242 -7.91 25.21 0.32
C THR A 242 -7.95 24.23 1.49
N LEU A 243 -8.64 24.57 2.57
CA LEU A 243 -8.89 23.68 3.71
C LEU A 243 -10.31 23.92 4.26
N ASN A 244 -11.02 22.84 4.61
CA ASN A 244 -12.36 22.90 5.23
C ASN A 244 -13.38 23.79 4.51
N GLY A 245 -13.34 23.83 3.16
CA GLY A 245 -14.25 24.65 2.36
C GLY A 245 -13.93 26.15 2.35
N ALA A 246 -12.76 26.54 2.85
CA ALA A 246 -12.25 27.91 2.76
C ALA A 246 -10.94 27.97 1.97
N LEU A 247 -10.72 29.10 1.29
CA LEU A 247 -9.47 29.44 0.61
C LEU A 247 -8.59 30.25 1.56
N HIS A 248 -7.31 29.91 1.72
CA HIS A 248 -6.38 30.57 2.64
C HIS A 248 -5.22 31.23 1.88
N TRP A 249 -4.78 32.38 2.38
CA TRP A 249 -3.61 33.08 1.85
C TRP A 249 -2.95 33.94 2.93
N ILE A 250 -1.64 34.17 2.77
CA ILE A 250 -0.91 35.19 3.52
C ILE A 250 -1.08 36.55 2.82
N SER A 251 -1.30 37.62 3.57
CA SER A 251 -1.37 39.02 3.10
C SER A 251 0.03 39.61 2.91
N ALA A 252 0.16 40.56 1.96
CA ALA A 252 1.43 41.21 1.65
C ALA A 252 2.00 42.10 2.77
N ASP A 253 1.17 42.52 3.74
CA ASP A 253 1.55 43.38 4.85
C ASP A 253 2.00 42.55 6.07
N LEU A 254 3.22 42.00 5.98
CA LEU A 254 3.84 41.18 7.04
C LEU A 254 4.18 41.98 8.32
N SER A 255 3.94 43.30 8.35
CA SER A 255 4.15 44.16 9.52
C SER A 255 2.96 44.17 10.48
N LYS A 256 1.85 43.53 10.10
CA LYS A 256 0.67 43.36 10.94
C LYS A 256 0.63 41.96 11.53
N PRO A 257 0.21 41.79 12.79
CA PRO A 257 0.01 40.47 13.39
C PRO A 257 -1.02 39.64 12.60
N ASP A 258 -1.98 40.30 11.95
CA ASP A 258 -3.12 39.69 11.27
C ASP A 258 -2.84 39.40 9.78
N PHE A 259 -1.91 38.48 9.47
CA PHE A 259 -1.46 38.26 8.08
C PHE A 259 -2.02 36.99 7.39
N ILE A 260 -2.68 36.07 8.09
CA ILE A 260 -3.33 34.90 7.47
C ILE A 260 -4.83 35.15 7.34
N TYR A 261 -5.34 35.10 6.11
CA TYR A 261 -6.76 35.27 5.83
C TYR A 261 -7.35 34.01 5.22
N SER A 262 -8.65 33.84 5.43
CA SER A 262 -9.42 32.84 4.72
C SER A 262 -10.69 33.43 4.12
N PHE A 263 -11.13 32.87 2.99
CA PHE A 263 -12.41 33.15 2.36
C PHE A 263 -13.26 31.89 2.46
N ASP A 264 -14.32 31.93 3.26
CA ASP A 264 -15.30 30.85 3.33
C ASP A 264 -16.10 30.82 2.03
N ILE A 265 -16.05 29.71 1.30
CA ILE A 265 -16.70 29.61 -0.01
C ILE A 265 -18.23 29.50 0.11
N GLY A 266 -18.73 28.94 1.22
CA GLY A 266 -20.15 28.79 1.49
C GLY A 266 -20.79 30.12 1.88
N GLU A 267 -20.22 30.79 2.87
CA GLU A 267 -20.71 32.07 3.42
C GLU A 267 -20.24 33.29 2.62
N GLU A 268 -19.20 33.12 1.80
CA GLU A 268 -18.55 34.18 1.01
C GLU A 268 -18.05 35.35 1.83
N LYS A 269 -17.52 35.04 3.00
CA LYS A 269 -16.95 36.00 3.94
C LYS A 269 -15.46 35.82 4.04
N VAL A 270 -14.77 36.95 4.16
CA VAL A 270 -13.34 36.96 4.45
C VAL A 270 -13.18 37.07 5.95
N GLN A 271 -12.38 36.18 6.53
CA GLN A 271 -12.12 36.13 7.96
C GLN A 271 -10.64 35.97 8.24
N LEU A 272 -10.23 36.45 9.41
CA LEU A 272 -8.87 36.30 9.89
C LEU A 272 -8.66 34.90 10.46
N VAL A 273 -7.47 34.33 10.24
CA VAL A 273 -7.05 33.06 10.83
C VAL A 273 -5.88 33.32 11.79
N PRO A 274 -5.89 32.75 13.00
CA PRO A 274 -4.80 32.93 13.95
C PRO A 274 -3.46 32.45 13.40
N HIS A 275 -2.40 33.22 13.62
CA HIS A 275 -1.04 32.90 13.20
C HIS A 275 -0.21 32.32 14.36
N PRO A 276 0.90 31.61 14.09
CA PRO A 276 1.74 31.05 15.16
C PRO A 276 2.46 32.13 15.98
N HIS A 277 2.56 31.93 17.30
CA HIS A 277 3.37 32.77 18.19
C HIS A 277 4.87 32.59 17.89
N GLY A 278 5.62 33.69 17.82
CA GLY A 278 7.08 33.65 17.59
C GLY A 278 7.51 33.69 16.12
N MET A 279 6.58 33.97 15.19
CA MET A 279 6.92 34.24 13.79
C MET A 279 7.67 35.59 13.68
N VAL A 280 8.91 35.59 13.18
CA VAL A 280 9.77 36.78 13.07
C VAL A 280 9.49 37.59 11.80
N GLU A 281 9.39 38.91 11.92
CA GLU A 281 8.90 39.86 10.90
C GLU A 281 9.83 40.13 9.68
N ARG A 282 10.87 39.33 9.41
CA ARG A 282 11.71 39.50 8.21
C ARG A 282 12.16 38.16 7.61
N ASN A 283 11.26 37.55 6.84
CA ASN A 283 11.49 36.26 6.17
C ASN A 283 12.06 36.41 4.77
N ARG A 284 12.92 35.45 4.39
CA ARG A 284 13.41 35.33 3.00
C ARG A 284 12.33 34.75 2.10
N TRP A 285 11.51 33.86 2.65
CA TRP A 285 10.39 33.23 1.96
C TRP A 285 9.38 32.69 2.98
N THR A 286 8.09 32.89 2.71
CA THR A 286 6.97 32.34 3.50
C THR A 286 5.90 31.83 2.52
N SER A 287 5.26 30.71 2.81
CA SER A 287 4.08 30.26 2.07
C SER A 287 3.14 29.40 2.93
N LEU A 288 1.90 29.23 2.47
CA LEU A 288 0.96 28.29 3.07
C LEU A 288 0.94 26.92 2.36
N GLY A 289 0.61 25.90 3.15
CA GLY A 289 0.37 24.53 2.71
C GLY A 289 -0.77 23.89 3.48
N VAL A 290 -1.24 22.76 2.98
CA VAL A 290 -2.09 21.84 3.74
C VAL A 290 -1.41 20.48 3.76
N LEU A 291 -1.06 20.00 4.95
CA LEU A 291 -0.41 18.71 5.16
C LEU A 291 -1.18 17.96 6.24
N ARG A 292 -1.54 16.68 6.00
CA ARG A 292 -2.35 15.86 6.93
C ARG A 292 -3.61 16.59 7.43
N ASP A 293 -4.30 17.29 6.54
CA ASP A 293 -5.50 18.10 6.84
C ASP A 293 -5.27 19.23 7.86
N CYS A 294 -4.02 19.56 8.18
CA CYS A 294 -3.64 20.73 8.97
C CYS A 294 -3.24 21.89 8.05
N LEU A 295 -3.59 23.11 8.45
CA LEU A 295 -3.05 24.32 7.81
C LEU A 295 -1.60 24.49 8.26
N CYS A 296 -0.69 24.66 7.30
CA CYS A 296 0.74 24.79 7.55
C CYS A 296 1.28 26.12 7.04
N VAL A 297 2.23 26.71 7.78
CA VAL A 297 3.05 27.84 7.33
C VAL A 297 4.48 27.35 7.13
N PHE A 298 5.01 27.51 5.92
CA PHE A 298 6.40 27.21 5.58
C PHE A 298 7.19 28.51 5.57
N GLN A 299 8.33 28.54 6.28
CA GLN A 299 9.10 29.75 6.48
C GLN A 299 10.60 29.47 6.35
N VAL A 300 11.28 30.26 5.52
CA VAL A 300 12.74 30.27 5.44
C VAL A 300 13.24 31.64 5.88
N THR A 301 14.04 31.66 6.94
CA THR A 301 14.62 32.89 7.50
C THR A 301 16.09 33.03 7.12
N ARG A 302 16.66 34.23 7.25
CA ARG A 302 18.11 34.43 7.02
C ARG A 302 18.97 33.88 8.15
N SER A 303 18.37 33.70 9.33
CA SER A 303 19.04 33.26 10.56
C SER A 303 18.90 31.75 10.82
N SER A 304 17.94 31.06 10.18
CA SER A 304 17.76 29.61 10.30
C SER A 304 18.57 28.88 9.23
N PRO A 305 19.26 27.77 9.57
CA PRO A 305 19.99 26.93 8.61
C PRO A 305 19.06 26.02 7.79
N GLY A 306 17.77 26.37 7.65
CA GLY A 306 16.75 25.49 7.08
C GLY A 306 15.37 26.15 6.92
N MET A 307 14.36 25.31 6.68
CA MET A 307 12.95 25.69 6.56
C MET A 307 12.18 25.29 7.80
N ASP A 308 11.49 26.24 8.42
CA ASP A 308 10.54 26.00 9.50
C ASP A 308 9.17 25.66 8.91
N ILE A 309 8.51 24.67 9.50
CA ILE A 309 7.14 24.26 9.24
C ILE A 309 6.34 24.46 10.52
N TRP A 310 5.33 25.31 10.46
CA TRP A 310 4.36 25.48 11.52
C TRP A 310 3.09 24.72 11.17
N TRP A 311 2.57 23.95 12.12
CA TRP A 311 1.37 23.12 11.97
C TRP A 311 0.26 23.64 12.88
N MET A 312 -0.89 24.01 12.31
CA MET A 312 -2.08 24.27 13.10
C MET A 312 -2.78 22.95 13.40
N MET A 313 -2.45 22.35 14.56
CA MET A 313 -2.95 21.02 14.92
C MET A 313 -4.47 20.99 15.11
N LYS A 314 -5.06 22.12 15.52
CA LYS A 314 -6.50 22.31 15.61
C LYS A 314 -6.88 23.59 14.90
N TYR A 315 -7.73 23.47 13.88
CA TYR A 315 -8.07 24.60 13.02
C TYR A 315 -8.70 25.75 13.81
N GLY A 316 -8.11 26.94 13.70
CA GLY A 316 -8.56 28.16 14.40
C GLY A 316 -8.06 28.32 15.83
N GLU A 317 -7.32 27.36 16.40
CA GLU A 317 -6.78 27.48 17.76
C GLU A 317 -5.32 27.95 17.73
N VAL A 318 -5.04 29.16 18.22
CA VAL A 318 -3.69 29.75 18.21
C VAL A 318 -2.66 28.96 19.03
N GLU A 319 -3.08 28.36 20.14
CA GLU A 319 -2.20 27.55 21.00
C GLU A 319 -1.85 26.19 20.38
N SER A 320 -2.56 25.78 19.31
CA SER A 320 -2.35 24.50 18.64
C SER A 320 -1.20 24.52 17.62
N TRP A 321 -0.61 25.70 17.37
CA TRP A 321 0.52 25.83 16.46
C TRP A 321 1.76 25.12 17.01
N THR A 322 2.28 24.14 16.26
CA THR A 322 3.54 23.44 16.58
C THR A 322 4.59 23.69 15.51
N ARG A 323 5.87 23.79 15.89
CA ARG A 323 6.98 24.11 14.98
C ARG A 323 7.91 22.92 14.80
N GLU A 324 8.30 22.67 13.56
CA GLU A 324 9.33 21.73 13.16
C GLU A 324 10.31 22.39 12.17
N THR A 325 11.59 22.02 12.19
CA THR A 325 12.61 22.62 11.30
C THR A 325 13.28 21.53 10.45
N ILE A 326 13.28 21.73 9.12
CA ILE A 326 14.02 20.93 8.14
C ILE A 326 15.34 21.64 7.85
N MET A 327 16.47 21.02 8.19
CA MET A 327 17.79 21.61 7.92
C MET A 327 18.16 21.53 6.44
N ASP A 328 18.80 22.57 5.90
CA ASP A 328 19.27 22.61 4.51
C ASP A 328 20.24 21.47 4.19
N SER A 329 21.01 20.99 5.18
CA SER A 329 21.92 19.84 5.05
C SER A 329 21.22 18.53 4.71
N CYS A 330 19.91 18.44 4.94
CA CYS A 330 19.10 17.25 4.70
C CYS A 330 18.47 17.23 3.30
N LEU A 331 18.59 18.34 2.55
CA LEU A 331 18.05 18.48 1.20
C LEU A 331 19.18 18.32 0.17
N PRO A 332 18.89 17.80 -1.04
CA PRO A 332 19.90 17.66 -2.08
C PRO A 332 20.51 19.02 -2.43
N GLN A 333 21.83 19.12 -2.36
CA GLN A 333 22.58 20.33 -2.71
C GLN A 333 22.68 20.44 -4.25
N ASP A 334 21.61 20.88 -4.91
CA ASP A 334 21.71 21.17 -6.34
C ASP A 334 22.33 22.58 -6.53
N LEU A 335 23.53 22.57 -7.10
CA LEU A 335 24.37 23.72 -7.42
C LEU A 335 23.61 24.65 -8.38
N GLU A 336 23.21 25.84 -7.90
CA GLU A 336 23.31 27.16 -8.56
C GLU A 336 22.34 28.20 -7.99
N TYR A 337 21.25 27.78 -7.33
CA TYR A 337 20.29 28.73 -6.76
C TYR A 337 19.70 28.22 -5.45
N ARG A 338 20.12 28.80 -4.30
CA ARG A 338 19.48 28.63 -2.97
C ARG A 338 18.02 29.11 -3.01
N ARG A 339 17.12 28.32 -3.59
CA ARG A 339 15.67 28.55 -3.62
C ARG A 339 14.96 27.46 -2.82
N PRO A 340 13.88 27.82 -2.11
CA PRO A 340 13.19 26.89 -1.22
C PRO A 340 12.48 25.79 -2.01
N TYR A 341 12.43 24.61 -1.41
CA TYR A 341 11.53 23.54 -1.82
C TYR A 341 10.14 23.81 -1.23
N HIS A 342 9.09 23.58 -2.01
CA HIS A 342 7.70 23.73 -1.61
C HIS A 342 7.14 22.38 -1.17
N PRO A 343 6.83 22.19 0.12
CA PRO A 343 6.05 21.04 0.55
C PRO A 343 4.70 21.02 -0.17
N THR A 344 4.41 19.91 -0.82
CA THR A 344 3.22 19.77 -1.67
C THR A 344 2.17 18.90 -1.00
N LEU A 345 2.58 17.77 -0.40
CA LEU A 345 1.72 16.84 0.33
C LEU A 345 2.56 15.92 1.21
N ILE A 346 1.92 15.25 2.17
CA ILE A 346 2.50 14.11 2.88
C ILE A 346 2.12 12.82 2.15
N TRP A 347 3.15 12.05 1.82
CA TRP A 347 3.07 10.74 1.21
C TRP A 347 3.51 9.68 2.23
N LYS A 348 2.64 8.69 2.50
CA LYS A 348 2.81 7.75 3.62
C LYS A 348 2.90 8.47 4.98
N THR A 349 3.10 7.73 6.06
CA THR A 349 3.04 8.28 7.41
C THR A 349 4.17 9.27 7.71
N SER A 350 5.34 9.15 7.09
CA SER A 350 6.52 9.97 7.44
C SER A 350 7.22 10.64 6.26
N GLU A 351 6.70 10.54 5.04
CA GLU A 351 7.36 11.12 3.87
C GLU A 351 6.58 12.33 3.34
N MET A 352 7.30 13.33 2.86
CA MET A 352 6.76 14.59 2.39
C MET A 352 7.28 14.86 1.00
N LEU A 353 6.37 15.01 0.06
CA LEU A 353 6.73 15.35 -1.30
C LEU A 353 7.02 16.84 -1.37
N MET A 354 8.23 17.20 -1.77
CA MET A 354 8.67 18.59 -1.88
C MET A 354 9.07 18.89 -3.32
N CYS A 355 8.54 19.98 -3.86
CA CYS A 355 8.82 20.43 -5.20
C CYS A 355 9.76 21.64 -5.17
N PRO A 356 10.92 21.61 -5.81
CA PRO A 356 11.74 22.81 -5.93
C PRO A 356 11.13 23.81 -6.92
N ASP A 357 11.59 25.06 -6.85
CA ASP A 357 11.42 26.05 -7.92
C ASP A 357 12.09 25.61 -9.24
N TYR A 358 13.11 24.74 -9.15
CA TYR A 358 13.83 24.13 -10.27
C TYR A 358 14.61 22.91 -9.80
N GLY A 359 14.58 21.86 -10.60
CA GLY A 359 15.19 20.59 -10.25
C GLY A 359 14.14 19.50 -10.15
N PRO A 360 14.54 18.32 -9.65
CA PRO A 360 13.67 17.18 -9.58
C PRO A 360 12.73 17.23 -8.37
N LEU A 361 11.60 16.55 -8.47
CA LEU A 361 10.71 16.34 -7.33
C LEU A 361 11.41 15.43 -6.30
N ILE A 362 11.40 15.82 -5.03
CA ILE A 362 12.03 15.07 -3.96
C ILE A 362 10.99 14.57 -2.96
N CYS A 363 11.31 13.48 -2.28
CA CYS A 363 10.58 12.96 -1.13
C CYS A 363 11.47 13.08 0.10
N TYR A 364 11.07 13.93 1.03
CA TYR A 364 11.74 14.15 2.30
C TYR A 364 11.08 13.30 3.38
N ASN A 365 11.83 12.41 4.00
CA ASN A 365 11.38 11.68 5.17
C ASN A 365 11.55 12.55 6.42
N ILE A 366 10.42 12.89 7.05
CA ILE A 366 10.34 13.74 8.24
C ILE A 366 11.05 13.08 9.43
N GLU A 367 10.92 11.77 9.59
CA GLU A 367 11.51 11.03 10.71
C GLU A 367 13.01 10.77 10.52
N GLU A 368 13.41 10.34 9.32
CA GLU A 368 14.81 10.03 9.00
C GLU A 368 15.63 11.29 8.69
N LYS A 369 14.97 12.41 8.42
CA LYS A 369 15.58 13.67 7.95
C LYS A 369 16.45 13.46 6.71
N THR A 370 15.97 12.62 5.79
CA THR A 370 16.65 12.30 4.53
C THR A 370 15.76 12.70 3.36
N ALA A 371 16.37 13.08 2.24
CA ALA A 371 15.66 13.37 1.00
C ALA A 371 16.11 12.41 -0.11
N MET A 372 15.16 11.89 -0.87
CA MET A 372 15.41 11.09 -2.07
C MET A 372 14.75 11.74 -3.28
N GLU A 373 15.45 11.74 -4.40
CA GLU A 373 14.86 12.16 -5.68
C GLU A 373 13.82 11.13 -6.15
N VAL A 374 12.62 11.61 -6.49
CA VAL A 374 11.52 10.74 -6.94
C VAL A 374 11.38 10.77 -8.45
N ALA A 375 11.28 11.95 -9.07
CA ALA A 375 10.97 12.05 -10.51
C ALA A 375 11.14 13.46 -11.09
N THR A 376 11.51 13.53 -12.38
CA THR A 376 11.30 14.64 -13.36
C THR A 376 11.71 16.07 -12.98
N LYS A 377 12.35 16.80 -13.90
CA LYS A 377 12.54 18.26 -13.77
C LYS A 377 11.23 19.02 -14.05
N VAL A 378 10.87 19.97 -13.18
CA VAL A 378 9.73 20.88 -13.38
C VAL A 378 10.10 21.99 -14.38
N ASP A 379 9.25 22.24 -15.39
CA ASP A 379 9.50 23.31 -16.39
C ASP A 379 9.04 24.67 -15.85
N ARG A 380 9.98 25.61 -15.76
CA ARG A 380 9.78 26.99 -15.27
C ARG A 380 8.84 27.84 -16.11
N ARG A 381 8.45 27.43 -17.33
CA ARG A 381 7.56 28.20 -18.20
C ARG A 381 6.10 28.25 -17.72
N PHE A 382 5.65 27.33 -16.88
CA PHE A 382 4.22 27.14 -16.57
C PHE A 382 3.67 27.87 -15.34
N ARG A 383 4.51 28.67 -14.66
CA ARG A 383 4.12 29.59 -13.56
C ARG A 383 3.20 29.01 -12.46
N SER A 384 3.08 27.70 -12.35
CA SER A 384 2.23 26.99 -11.38
C SER A 384 3.04 25.89 -10.72
N LEU A 385 2.80 25.66 -9.43
CA LEU A 385 3.38 24.54 -8.70
C LEU A 385 2.61 23.25 -9.01
N PRO A 386 3.23 22.09 -8.75
CA PRO A 386 2.51 20.85 -8.58
C PRO A 386 1.32 21.01 -7.63
N VAL A 387 0.19 20.40 -7.98
CA VAL A 387 -0.99 20.37 -7.12
C VAL A 387 -1.34 18.94 -6.76
N PRO A 388 -1.67 18.64 -5.48
CA PRO A 388 -2.31 17.38 -5.12
C PRO A 388 -3.57 17.18 -5.97
N PHE A 389 -3.75 15.96 -6.47
CA PHE A 389 -4.84 15.63 -7.35
C PHE A 389 -5.64 14.44 -6.83
N HIS A 390 -6.93 14.65 -6.63
CA HIS A 390 -7.89 13.61 -6.26
C HIS A 390 -8.70 13.28 -7.50
N PRO A 391 -8.72 12.05 -8.03
CA PRO A 391 -9.36 11.77 -9.31
C PRO A 391 -10.89 11.90 -9.26
N CYS A 392 -11.48 12.51 -10.28
CA CYS A 392 -12.92 12.54 -10.49
C CYS A 392 -13.29 11.74 -11.76
N PHE A 393 -14.07 10.68 -11.58
CA PHE A 393 -14.54 9.84 -12.69
C PHE A 393 -15.91 10.25 -13.23
N LEU A 394 -16.56 11.24 -12.62
CA LEU A 394 -17.83 11.79 -13.06
C LEU A 394 -17.61 12.76 -14.22
N SER A 395 -18.58 12.79 -15.13
CA SER A 395 -18.65 13.77 -16.22
C SER A 395 -18.71 15.18 -15.63
N LEU A 396 -17.97 16.11 -16.22
CA LEU A 396 -17.95 17.51 -15.80
C LEU A 396 -19.36 18.13 -15.88
N ILE A 397 -20.16 17.74 -16.86
CA ILE A 397 -21.54 18.20 -17.00
C ILE A 397 -22.37 17.75 -15.80
N ASP A 398 -22.35 16.46 -15.49
CA ASP A 398 -23.11 15.85 -14.39
C ASP A 398 -22.71 16.49 -13.05
N VAL A 399 -21.43 16.80 -12.87
CA VAL A 399 -20.91 17.47 -11.67
C VAL A 399 -21.44 18.90 -11.53
N LEU A 400 -21.58 19.62 -12.64
CA LEU A 400 -22.09 21.01 -12.63
C LEU A 400 -23.63 21.06 -12.56
N GLU A 401 -24.32 20.13 -13.23
CA GLU A 401 -25.78 20.01 -13.20
C GLU A 401 -26.29 19.54 -11.83
N ALA A 402 -25.59 18.62 -11.16
CA ALA A 402 -25.96 18.20 -9.79
C ALA A 402 -25.83 19.32 -8.72
N GLY A 403 -25.26 20.47 -9.08
CA GLY A 403 -25.21 21.68 -8.26
C GLY A 403 -26.35 22.68 -8.53
N HIS A 404 -27.22 22.41 -9.51
CA HIS A 404 -28.39 23.23 -9.79
C HIS A 404 -29.55 22.80 -8.90
N VAL A 405 -30.00 23.72 -8.03
CA VAL A 405 -31.26 23.57 -7.29
C VAL A 405 -32.40 23.90 -8.26
N GLU A 406 -33.43 23.05 -8.32
CA GLU A 406 -34.63 23.29 -9.15
C GLU A 406 -35.17 24.71 -8.89
N GLY A 407 -35.09 25.60 -9.89
CA GLY A 407 -35.69 26.95 -9.77
C GLY A 407 -35.08 28.10 -10.56
N VAL A 408 -33.92 27.96 -11.21
CA VAL A 408 -33.35 29.04 -12.05
C VAL A 408 -33.18 28.57 -13.48
N GLY A 409 -34.20 28.83 -14.31
CA GLY A 409 -34.15 28.61 -15.75
C GLY A 409 -33.21 29.60 -16.43
N GLY A 410 -31.97 29.16 -16.67
CA GLY A 410 -31.03 29.83 -17.57
C GLY A 410 -30.39 28.79 -18.47
N GLU A 411 -30.42 29.02 -19.80
CA GLU A 411 -29.74 28.16 -20.76
C GLU A 411 -28.23 28.13 -20.49
N LEU A 412 -27.70 26.94 -20.21
CA LEU A 412 -26.27 26.67 -20.08
C LEU A 412 -25.60 26.80 -21.45
N ASN A 413 -24.86 27.90 -21.68
CA ASN A 413 -24.03 28.06 -22.88
C ASN A 413 -22.78 27.16 -22.80
N PHE A 414 -22.93 25.87 -23.09
CA PHE A 414 -21.80 24.98 -23.35
C PHE A 414 -21.14 25.34 -24.68
N VAL A 415 -19.93 25.90 -24.66
CA VAL A 415 -19.03 25.80 -25.83
C VAL A 415 -18.38 24.41 -25.77
N MET A 416 -19.10 23.39 -26.24
CA MET A 416 -18.60 22.01 -26.30
C MET A 416 -17.50 21.88 -27.36
N GLY A 417 -16.25 21.71 -26.91
CA GLY A 417 -15.13 21.29 -27.78
C GLY A 417 -15.02 19.78 -27.99
N CYS A 418 -15.93 18.99 -27.41
CA CYS A 418 -16.11 17.58 -27.72
C CYS A 418 -17.53 17.40 -28.25
N LYS A 419 -17.68 17.11 -29.55
CA LYS A 419 -18.85 16.33 -29.96
C LYS A 419 -18.83 15.06 -29.11
N ARG A 420 -19.98 14.68 -28.53
CA ARG A 420 -20.20 13.26 -28.22
C ARG A 420 -19.93 12.57 -29.54
N ASP A 421 -18.84 11.82 -29.64
CA ASP A 421 -18.79 10.77 -30.64
C ASP A 421 -19.92 9.84 -30.23
N GLU A 422 -21.12 10.10 -30.76
CA GLU A 422 -22.12 9.08 -30.89
C GLU A 422 -21.41 7.96 -31.62
N ILE A 423 -21.09 6.92 -30.86
CA ILE A 423 -20.73 5.63 -31.40
C ILE A 423 -21.99 5.17 -32.14
N THR A 424 -22.15 5.66 -33.36
CA THR A 424 -23.15 5.22 -34.31
C THR A 424 -22.81 3.77 -34.58
N SER A 425 -23.69 2.88 -34.13
CA SER A 425 -23.50 1.45 -34.26
C SER A 425 -23.47 1.06 -35.75
N PRO A 426 -22.50 0.28 -36.23
CA PRO A 426 -22.75 -0.54 -37.39
C PRO A 426 -23.71 -1.65 -36.95
N ASN A 427 -24.93 -1.61 -37.47
CA ASN A 427 -25.94 -2.66 -37.55
C ASN A 427 -26.03 -3.71 -36.43
N ASN A 428 -27.21 -3.76 -35.81
CA ASN A 428 -27.77 -4.84 -34.99
C ASN A 428 -27.37 -6.26 -35.46
N LYS A 429 -26.24 -6.74 -34.96
CA LYS A 429 -26.10 -8.13 -34.52
C LYS A 429 -26.03 -8.07 -33.00
N ARG A 430 -26.77 -8.94 -32.32
CA ARG A 430 -26.64 -9.15 -30.87
C ARG A 430 -25.18 -9.45 -30.57
N ASN A 431 -24.40 -8.43 -30.19
CA ASN A 431 -23.07 -8.63 -29.66
C ASN A 431 -23.26 -9.25 -28.28
N ALA A 432 -22.89 -10.53 -28.16
CA ALA A 432 -22.64 -11.14 -26.87
C ALA A 432 -21.76 -10.17 -26.07
N GLY A 433 -22.22 -9.75 -24.89
CA GLY A 433 -21.44 -8.85 -24.05
C GLY A 433 -20.10 -9.52 -23.77
N THR A 434 -19.00 -8.82 -24.08
CA THR A 434 -17.66 -9.30 -23.77
C THR A 434 -17.56 -9.53 -22.26
N SER A 435 -17.37 -10.78 -21.88
CA SER A 435 -17.16 -11.25 -20.52
C SER A 435 -15.71 -10.98 -20.13
N ILE A 436 -15.44 -10.76 -18.84
CA ILE A 436 -14.05 -10.70 -18.37
C ILE A 436 -13.31 -12.02 -18.57
N MET A 437 -14.04 -13.14 -18.69
CA MET A 437 -13.46 -14.44 -19.09
C MET A 437 -12.93 -14.45 -20.52
N ASP A 438 -13.22 -13.41 -21.31
CA ASP A 438 -12.62 -13.20 -22.63
C ASP A 438 -11.24 -12.53 -22.54
N LEU A 439 -10.83 -12.05 -21.36
CA LEU A 439 -9.45 -11.63 -21.14
C LEU A 439 -8.52 -12.85 -21.17
N PRO A 440 -7.30 -12.72 -21.72
CA PRO A 440 -6.29 -13.76 -21.59
C PRO A 440 -6.09 -14.18 -20.13
N THR A 441 -6.05 -15.48 -19.87
CA THR A 441 -5.95 -16.09 -18.54
C THR A 441 -4.86 -15.45 -17.68
N PHE A 442 -3.69 -15.15 -18.25
CA PHE A 442 -2.58 -14.54 -17.52
C PHE A 442 -2.89 -13.14 -16.96
N ILE A 443 -3.74 -12.35 -17.62
CA ILE A 443 -4.16 -11.02 -17.15
C ILE A 443 -5.15 -11.17 -15.99
N LEU A 444 -6.13 -12.07 -16.14
CA LEU A 444 -7.07 -12.41 -15.07
C LEU A 444 -6.37 -12.90 -13.81
N VAL A 445 -5.41 -13.82 -13.97
CA VAL A 445 -4.57 -14.31 -12.87
C VAL A 445 -3.81 -13.16 -12.23
N ASN A 446 -3.21 -12.26 -13.02
CA ASN A 446 -2.50 -11.11 -12.47
C ASN A 446 -3.42 -10.19 -11.65
N ILE A 447 -4.61 -9.86 -12.15
CA ILE A 447 -5.57 -8.99 -11.44
C ILE A 447 -6.00 -9.64 -10.12
N LEU A 448 -6.47 -10.89 -10.18
CA LEU A 448 -6.98 -11.59 -9.01
C LEU A 448 -5.89 -11.94 -8.00
N SER A 449 -4.64 -12.14 -8.43
CA SER A 449 -3.50 -12.32 -7.52
C SER A 449 -3.22 -11.12 -6.60
N ARG A 450 -3.79 -9.94 -6.90
CA ARG A 450 -3.66 -8.71 -6.10
C ARG A 450 -4.85 -8.44 -5.18
N VAL A 451 -5.86 -9.30 -5.23
CA VAL A 451 -7.09 -9.20 -4.46
C VAL A 451 -6.90 -9.98 -3.15
N PRO A 452 -7.38 -9.47 -1.98
CA PRO A 452 -7.25 -10.16 -0.71
C PRO A 452 -7.82 -11.57 -0.74
N SER A 453 -7.18 -12.47 0.00
CA SER A 453 -7.51 -13.90 -0.04
C SER A 453 -8.97 -14.19 0.32
N ILE A 454 -9.53 -13.45 1.28
CA ILE A 454 -10.95 -13.54 1.67
C ILE A 454 -11.87 -13.11 0.54
N THR A 455 -11.53 -12.04 -0.18
CA THR A 455 -12.31 -11.57 -1.32
C THR A 455 -12.28 -12.58 -2.47
N ILE A 456 -11.14 -13.23 -2.72
CA ILE A 456 -11.07 -14.34 -3.69
C ILE A 456 -11.97 -15.51 -3.28
N LEU A 457 -12.08 -15.84 -1.98
CA LEU A 457 -13.05 -16.85 -1.53
C LEU A 457 -14.49 -16.46 -1.83
N CYS A 458 -14.84 -15.19 -1.65
CA CYS A 458 -16.16 -14.69 -2.03
C CYS A 458 -16.38 -14.81 -3.54
N ILE A 459 -15.39 -14.45 -4.37
CA ILE A 459 -15.48 -14.59 -5.84
C ILE A 459 -15.67 -16.07 -6.22
N LYS A 460 -14.96 -16.98 -5.53
CA LYS A 460 -15.07 -18.43 -5.74
C LYS A 460 -16.49 -18.96 -5.52
N SER A 461 -17.29 -18.34 -4.64
CA SER A 461 -18.67 -18.75 -4.37
C SER A 461 -19.72 -18.12 -5.30
N VAL A 462 -19.34 -17.15 -6.14
CA VAL A 462 -20.30 -16.43 -7.02
C VAL A 462 -20.88 -17.33 -8.12
N CYS A 463 -20.04 -18.11 -8.81
CA CYS A 463 -20.52 -18.97 -9.90
C CYS A 463 -19.56 -20.14 -10.20
N LYS A 464 -20.02 -21.11 -11.01
CA LYS A 464 -19.22 -22.29 -11.39
C LYS A 464 -17.96 -21.95 -12.19
N THR A 465 -17.97 -20.89 -12.99
CA THR A 465 -16.81 -20.47 -13.80
C THR A 465 -15.71 -19.89 -12.92
N TRP A 466 -16.04 -18.93 -12.05
CA TRP A 466 -15.11 -18.42 -11.03
C TRP A 466 -14.63 -19.51 -10.09
N TYR A 467 -15.53 -20.40 -9.68
CA TYR A 467 -15.18 -21.58 -8.88
C TYR A 467 -14.11 -22.42 -9.58
N ARG A 468 -14.29 -22.74 -10.87
CA ARG A 468 -13.34 -23.54 -11.65
C ARG A 468 -12.01 -22.81 -11.83
N PHE A 469 -12.04 -21.53 -12.20
CA PHE A 469 -10.84 -20.71 -12.41
C PHE A 469 -10.01 -20.56 -11.12
N ILE A 470 -10.64 -20.24 -9.99
CA ILE A 470 -9.94 -20.06 -8.71
C ILE A 470 -9.52 -21.40 -8.10
N SER A 471 -10.20 -22.49 -8.44
CA SER A 471 -9.80 -23.84 -8.03
C SER A 471 -8.74 -24.45 -8.94
N ASP A 472 -8.34 -23.75 -10.00
CA ASP A 472 -7.28 -24.20 -10.89
C ASP A 472 -5.92 -24.15 -10.17
N PRO A 473 -5.12 -25.24 -10.20
CA PRO A 473 -3.82 -25.27 -9.54
C PRO A 473 -2.87 -24.17 -10.02
N HIS A 474 -2.89 -23.82 -11.30
CA HIS A 474 -2.03 -22.77 -11.84
C HIS A 474 -2.40 -21.39 -11.29
N PHE A 475 -3.69 -21.12 -11.08
CA PHE A 475 -4.12 -19.90 -10.38
C PHE A 475 -3.62 -19.90 -8.93
N ALA A 476 -3.75 -21.02 -8.21
CA ALA A 476 -3.30 -21.14 -6.82
C ALA A 476 -1.78 -20.91 -6.70
N ASP A 477 -0.99 -21.51 -7.58
CA ASP A 477 0.48 -21.34 -7.63
C ASP A 477 0.87 -19.91 -7.97
N THR A 478 0.20 -19.29 -8.94
CA THR A 478 0.50 -17.91 -9.33
C THR A 478 0.07 -16.91 -8.24
N TYR A 479 -1.08 -17.13 -7.60
CA TYR A 479 -1.52 -16.35 -6.44
C TYR A 479 -0.52 -16.48 -5.28
N PHE A 480 -0.07 -17.71 -5.01
CA PHE A 480 0.92 -18.00 -3.98
C PHE A 480 2.29 -17.37 -4.29
N THR A 481 2.68 -17.29 -5.56
CA THR A 481 3.96 -16.69 -6.01
C THR A 481 3.91 -15.17 -6.05
N ALA A 482 2.75 -14.58 -6.37
CA ALA A 482 2.55 -13.12 -6.46
C ALA A 482 2.55 -12.40 -5.09
N ARG A 483 2.56 -13.14 -3.98
CA ARG A 483 2.74 -12.73 -2.56
C ARG A 483 2.54 -11.23 -2.27
N GLN A 484 1.28 -10.82 -2.06
CA GLN A 484 0.96 -9.43 -1.67
C GLN A 484 0.56 -9.25 -0.20
N SER A 485 0.19 -10.33 0.49
CA SER A 485 -0.24 -10.31 1.89
C SER A 485 0.27 -11.55 2.62
N VAL A 486 0.80 -11.36 3.83
CA VAL A 486 1.16 -12.45 4.75
C VAL A 486 0.15 -12.45 5.89
N ASN A 487 -0.37 -13.62 6.25
CA ASN A 487 -1.21 -13.77 7.43
C ASN A 487 -0.37 -14.29 8.60
N LEU A 488 -0.81 -14.05 9.83
CA LEU A 488 -0.29 -14.74 11.00
C LEU A 488 -1.30 -15.77 11.48
N VAL A 489 -0.78 -16.92 11.88
CA VAL A 489 -1.50 -17.89 12.70
C VAL A 489 -1.11 -17.64 14.15
N LEU A 490 -2.10 -17.41 15.00
CA LEU A 490 -1.92 -17.25 16.44
C LEU A 490 -2.40 -18.51 17.15
N SER A 491 -1.55 -19.12 17.98
CA SER A 491 -1.90 -20.30 18.79
C SER A 491 -1.80 -19.96 20.27
N THR A 492 -2.85 -20.25 21.04
CA THR A 492 -2.91 -20.03 22.50
C THR A 492 -2.86 -21.33 23.29
N ARG A 493 -2.65 -21.23 24.62
CA ARG A 493 -2.67 -22.37 25.56
C ARG A 493 -4.05 -23.03 25.67
N ASP A 494 -5.11 -22.24 25.54
CA ASP A 494 -6.51 -22.67 25.72
C ASP A 494 -7.17 -23.04 24.38
N SER A 495 -6.39 -23.66 23.49
CA SER A 495 -6.91 -24.44 22.36
C SER A 495 -7.51 -23.63 21.20
N ALA A 496 -7.14 -22.35 21.05
CA ALA A 496 -7.53 -21.54 19.89
C ALA A 496 -6.33 -21.31 18.94
N CYS A 497 -6.40 -21.90 17.74
CA CYS A 497 -5.67 -21.38 16.57
C CYS A 497 -6.53 -20.33 15.86
N SER A 498 -5.97 -19.16 15.62
CA SER A 498 -6.68 -18.03 15.02
C SER A 498 -5.94 -17.40 13.85
N PHE A 499 -6.69 -16.69 13.01
CA PHE A 499 -6.14 -15.94 11.88
C PHE A 499 -6.05 -14.48 12.20
N LEU A 500 -4.90 -13.93 11.86
CA LEU A 500 -4.71 -12.50 11.77
C LEU A 500 -4.25 -12.17 10.36
N GLU A 501 -5.08 -11.42 9.63
CA GLU A 501 -4.73 -10.94 8.28
C GLU A 501 -3.93 -9.64 8.44
N LEU A 502 -2.66 -9.64 8.03
CA LEU A 502 -1.86 -8.41 8.02
C LEU A 502 -2.17 -7.66 6.71
N LYS A 503 -2.89 -6.54 6.79
CA LYS A 503 -3.17 -5.71 5.62
C LYS A 503 -1.96 -4.83 5.27
N ALA A 504 -1.57 -4.83 4.01
CA ALA A 504 -0.68 -3.81 3.46
C ALA A 504 -1.50 -2.52 3.28
N GLY A 505 -1.37 -1.57 4.21
CA GLY A 505 -2.05 -0.27 4.12
C GLY A 505 -2.66 0.28 5.41
N ASP A 506 -2.59 -0.42 6.55
CA ASP A 506 -3.02 0.13 7.85
C ASP A 506 -1.99 1.19 8.31
N ASN A 507 -2.11 2.39 7.74
CA ASN A 507 -1.44 3.60 8.19
C ASN A 507 -2.24 4.14 9.39
N ASN A 508 -1.64 4.04 10.58
CA ASN A 508 -1.90 4.80 11.81
C ASN A 508 -2.56 4.13 13.01
N ASP A 509 -3.17 2.96 12.92
CA ASP A 509 -3.59 2.25 14.13
C ASP A 509 -2.63 1.09 14.37
N ASN A 510 -1.96 1.06 15.53
CA ASN A 510 -1.23 -0.11 16.04
C ASN A 510 -2.18 -1.29 16.33
N GLN A 511 -3.43 -1.24 15.84
CA GLN A 511 -4.48 -2.23 16.01
C GLN A 511 -4.47 -3.20 14.83
N LEU A 512 -4.38 -4.49 15.15
CA LEU A 512 -4.42 -5.57 14.18
C LEU A 512 -5.82 -6.19 14.15
N ASN A 513 -6.46 -6.14 12.97
CA ASN A 513 -7.81 -6.65 12.75
C ASN A 513 -7.86 -8.19 12.84
N TYR A 514 -8.46 -8.68 13.93
CA TYR A 514 -8.67 -10.10 14.22
C TYR A 514 -9.85 -10.70 13.44
N LYS A 515 -9.69 -11.93 12.91
CA LYS A 515 -10.81 -12.74 12.40
C LYS A 515 -10.71 -14.16 12.96
N SER A 516 -11.74 -14.57 13.70
CA SER A 516 -11.78 -15.92 14.30
C SER A 516 -11.74 -17.01 13.22
N GLY A 517 -10.77 -17.92 13.38
CA GLY A 517 -10.38 -18.90 12.36
C GLY A 517 -10.90 -20.31 12.57
N LEU A 518 -11.11 -20.73 13.82
CA LEU A 518 -11.61 -22.07 14.14
C LEU A 518 -13.12 -22.04 14.43
N PRO A 519 -13.91 -22.96 13.85
CA PRO A 519 -15.26 -23.19 14.31
C PRO A 519 -15.22 -23.86 15.69
N ALA A 520 -15.65 -23.09 16.69
CA ALA A 520 -15.93 -23.53 18.07
C ALA A 520 -14.71 -24.05 18.86
N ARG A 521 -14.74 -23.78 20.16
CA ARG A 521 -13.91 -24.45 21.15
C ARG A 521 -14.01 -25.96 20.90
N LEU A 522 -12.92 -26.60 20.47
CA LEU A 522 -12.77 -28.03 20.69
C LEU A 522 -12.73 -28.15 22.23
N SER A 523 -13.85 -28.56 22.81
CA SER A 523 -14.07 -28.74 24.26
C SER A 523 -12.86 -29.37 24.94
N ASP A 524 -12.41 -28.87 26.09
CA ASP A 524 -11.41 -29.43 27.04
C ASP A 524 -10.13 -30.10 26.48
N ASP A 525 -9.88 -30.08 25.17
CA ASP A 525 -8.76 -30.75 24.50
C ASP A 525 -7.68 -29.73 24.15
N ARG A 526 -6.41 -30.10 24.30
CA ARG A 526 -5.27 -29.22 23.96
C ARG A 526 -4.99 -29.28 22.47
N VAL A 527 -4.89 -28.12 21.84
CA VAL A 527 -4.47 -27.98 20.43
C VAL A 527 -3.04 -27.46 20.38
N ALA A 528 -2.17 -28.13 19.63
CA ALA A 528 -0.78 -27.74 19.43
C ALA A 528 -0.50 -27.47 17.95
N PHE A 529 -0.03 -26.27 17.63
CA PHE A 529 0.38 -25.89 16.27
C PHE A 529 1.74 -26.54 15.91
N LEU A 530 1.78 -27.32 14.83
CA LEU A 530 2.96 -28.08 14.40
C LEU A 530 3.67 -27.47 13.19
N GLY A 531 3.08 -26.46 12.56
CA GLY A 531 3.69 -25.78 11.42
C GLY A 531 2.69 -25.32 10.37
N SER A 532 3.15 -24.41 9.51
CA SER A 532 2.43 -23.84 8.38
C SER A 532 3.31 -23.95 7.16
N CYS A 533 2.82 -24.58 6.09
CA CYS A 533 3.59 -24.80 4.88
C CYS A 533 2.67 -24.70 3.65
N ASN A 534 3.06 -23.90 2.66
CA ASN A 534 2.36 -23.72 1.38
C ASN A 534 0.83 -23.60 1.52
N GLY A 535 0.39 -22.81 2.50
CA GLY A 535 -1.02 -22.52 2.77
C GLY A 535 -1.86 -23.63 3.39
N LEU A 536 -1.22 -24.68 3.91
CA LEU A 536 -1.81 -25.62 4.87
C LEU A 536 -1.18 -25.42 6.26
N ILE A 537 -1.93 -25.78 7.28
CA ILE A 537 -1.48 -25.79 8.68
C ILE A 537 -1.65 -27.18 9.24
N CYS A 538 -0.65 -27.62 9.98
CA CYS A 538 -0.66 -28.87 10.71
C CYS A 538 -0.83 -28.60 12.21
N PHE A 539 -1.73 -29.31 12.87
CA PHE A 539 -1.93 -29.23 14.31
C PHE A 539 -2.25 -30.60 14.92
N SER A 540 -1.91 -30.77 16.18
CA SER A 540 -2.30 -31.94 16.99
C SER A 540 -3.41 -31.56 17.96
N VAL A 541 -4.36 -32.48 18.17
CA VAL A 541 -5.39 -32.38 19.22
C VAL A 541 -5.18 -33.53 20.18
N SER A 542 -4.95 -33.22 21.46
CA SER A 542 -4.79 -34.22 22.52
C SER A 542 -5.80 -33.99 23.63
N SER A 543 -6.44 -35.06 24.10
CA SER A 543 -7.40 -34.93 25.19
C SER A 543 -6.73 -34.77 26.55
N ASN A 544 -7.29 -33.92 27.41
CA ASN A 544 -6.81 -33.73 28.78
C ASN A 544 -6.85 -35.03 29.61
N SER A 545 -7.80 -35.93 29.32
CA SER A 545 -7.92 -37.24 29.97
C SER A 545 -6.91 -38.27 29.46
N MET A 546 -6.39 -38.10 28.23
CA MET A 546 -5.51 -39.04 27.54
C MET A 546 -4.37 -38.30 26.80
N PRO A 547 -3.43 -37.66 27.52
CA PRO A 547 -2.42 -36.77 26.93
C PRO A 547 -1.44 -37.46 25.97
N ASN A 548 -1.30 -38.79 26.05
CA ASN A 548 -0.44 -39.58 25.16
C ASN A 548 -1.11 -39.94 23.82
N TYR A 549 -2.37 -39.54 23.61
CA TYR A 549 -3.13 -39.80 22.40
C TYR A 549 -3.42 -38.47 21.70
N SER A 550 -2.61 -38.16 20.68
CA SER A 550 -2.76 -36.97 19.86
C SER A 550 -3.27 -37.37 18.48
N VAL A 551 -4.39 -36.78 18.06
CA VAL A 551 -4.87 -36.87 16.67
C VAL A 551 -4.27 -35.72 15.89
N LEU A 552 -3.72 -36.01 14.72
CA LEU A 552 -3.11 -35.02 13.86
C LEU A 552 -4.07 -34.61 12.75
N PHE A 553 -4.08 -33.32 12.44
CA PHE A 553 -4.91 -32.73 11.39
C PHE A 553 -4.10 -31.78 10.52
N ILE A 554 -4.43 -31.79 9.23
CA ILE A 554 -4.11 -30.68 8.34
C ILE A 554 -5.37 -29.86 8.07
N CYS A 555 -5.20 -28.55 7.96
CA CYS A 555 -6.28 -27.65 7.64
C CYS A 555 -5.86 -26.56 6.68
N ASN A 556 -6.86 -26.12 5.91
CA ASN A 556 -6.85 -24.83 5.26
C ASN A 556 -7.91 -24.00 5.97
N LEU A 557 -7.45 -23.09 6.82
CA LEU A 557 -8.32 -22.31 7.67
C LEU A 557 -9.03 -21.18 6.91
N LEU A 558 -8.49 -20.72 5.77
CA LEU A 558 -9.23 -19.88 4.82
C LEU A 558 -10.47 -20.59 4.29
N LEU A 559 -10.32 -21.87 3.90
CA LEU A 559 -11.43 -22.68 3.42
C LEU A 559 -12.29 -23.27 4.55
N ARG A 560 -11.87 -23.12 5.82
CA ARG A 560 -12.43 -23.81 7.00
C ARG A 560 -12.58 -25.32 6.78
N LYS A 561 -11.60 -25.92 6.09
CA LYS A 561 -11.57 -27.36 5.80
C LYS A 561 -10.47 -28.02 6.62
N PHE A 562 -10.79 -29.20 7.14
CA PHE A 562 -9.91 -30.01 7.97
C PHE A 562 -9.87 -31.42 7.41
N SER A 563 -8.75 -32.10 7.58
CA SER A 563 -8.64 -33.52 7.27
C SER A 563 -7.69 -34.20 8.26
N PRO A 564 -8.11 -35.33 8.85
CA PRO A 564 -7.23 -36.12 9.71
C PRO A 564 -6.13 -36.76 8.87
N ILE A 565 -4.99 -37.00 9.50
CA ILE A 565 -3.87 -37.74 8.90
C ILE A 565 -3.62 -39.04 9.68
N PRO A 566 -2.84 -40.00 9.14
CA PRO A 566 -2.52 -41.24 9.84
C PRO A 566 -1.96 -40.97 11.23
N ILE A 567 -2.54 -41.62 12.24
CA ILE A 567 -2.11 -41.49 13.63
C ILE A 567 -0.79 -42.27 13.77
N PRO A 568 0.28 -41.68 14.34
CA PRO A 568 1.49 -42.42 14.62
C PRO A 568 1.21 -43.57 15.59
N LYS A 569 1.89 -44.71 15.42
CA LYS A 569 1.78 -45.82 16.37
C LYS A 569 2.04 -45.34 17.79
N VAL A 570 1.26 -45.88 18.73
CA VAL A 570 1.36 -45.53 20.14
C VAL A 570 2.67 -46.10 20.68
N GLU A 571 3.67 -45.24 20.83
CA GLU A 571 4.94 -45.59 21.46
C GLU A 571 4.82 -45.44 22.98
N LYS A 572 5.23 -46.49 23.71
CA LYS A 572 5.24 -46.46 25.17
C LYS A 572 6.49 -45.74 25.67
N ASN A 573 6.36 -45.03 26.79
CA ASN A 573 7.48 -44.37 27.48
C ASN A 573 8.18 -43.26 26.69
N ILE A 574 7.46 -42.53 25.83
CA ILE A 574 7.97 -41.28 25.25
C ILE A 574 8.31 -40.30 26.38
N ARG A 575 9.48 -39.69 26.30
CA ARG A 575 9.90 -38.59 27.17
C ARG A 575 9.52 -37.25 26.54
N GLU A 576 9.98 -37.02 25.32
CA GLU A 576 9.78 -35.81 24.54
C GLU A 576 9.56 -36.20 23.07
N ASP A 577 8.61 -35.55 22.39
CA ASP A 577 8.38 -35.68 20.95
C ASP A 577 8.12 -34.32 20.29
N VAL A 578 8.51 -34.23 19.02
CA VAL A 578 8.50 -33.00 18.23
C VAL A 578 8.10 -33.32 16.80
N TYR A 579 7.41 -32.39 16.13
CA TYR A 579 6.89 -32.58 14.78
C TYR A 579 7.32 -31.44 13.88
N GLY A 580 7.83 -31.73 12.69
CA GLY A 580 8.04 -30.74 11.64
C GLY A 580 7.13 -30.99 10.45
N PHE A 581 6.50 -29.94 9.93
CA PHE A 581 5.61 -29.99 8.77
C PHE A 581 6.23 -29.27 7.58
N GLY A 582 6.33 -29.94 6.43
CA GLY A 582 6.97 -29.39 5.25
C GLY A 582 6.39 -29.89 3.93
N TYR A 583 6.84 -29.27 2.83
CA TYR A 583 6.48 -29.64 1.46
C TYR A 583 7.74 -29.98 0.68
N SER A 584 7.71 -31.12 -0.01
CA SER A 584 8.79 -31.56 -0.90
C SER A 584 8.50 -31.06 -2.32
N PRO A 585 9.23 -30.07 -2.83
CA PRO A 585 8.98 -29.51 -4.17
C PRO A 585 9.27 -30.50 -5.31
N LEU A 586 10.18 -31.46 -5.10
CA LEU A 586 10.50 -32.48 -6.11
C LEU A 586 9.41 -33.55 -6.22
N THR A 587 8.85 -33.99 -5.09
CA THR A 587 7.84 -35.05 -5.07
C THR A 587 6.41 -34.52 -5.15
N GLY A 588 6.20 -33.23 -4.90
CA GLY A 588 4.89 -32.61 -4.86
C GLY A 588 4.07 -32.94 -3.60
N HIS A 589 4.68 -33.58 -2.60
CA HIS A 589 3.98 -34.07 -1.42
C HIS A 589 4.31 -33.28 -0.15
N TYR A 590 3.30 -33.14 0.71
CA TYR A 590 3.49 -32.71 2.08
C TYR A 590 3.97 -33.87 2.94
N LYS A 591 4.91 -33.59 3.84
CA LYS A 591 5.44 -34.58 4.77
C LYS A 591 5.44 -34.04 6.19
N ILE A 592 5.28 -34.95 7.13
CA ILE A 592 5.45 -34.65 8.56
C ILE A 592 6.54 -35.55 9.10
N LEU A 593 7.55 -34.93 9.68
CA LEU A 593 8.61 -35.59 10.43
C LEU A 593 8.24 -35.55 11.91
N ARG A 594 8.33 -36.69 12.60
CA ARG A 594 8.20 -36.79 14.05
C ARG A 594 9.52 -37.29 14.62
N ILE A 595 10.13 -36.57 15.55
CA ILE A 595 11.34 -37.01 16.26
C ILE A 595 10.98 -37.18 17.73
N PHE A 596 11.39 -38.27 18.38
CA PHE A 596 11.06 -38.50 19.78
C PHE A 596 12.16 -39.26 20.53
N THR A 597 12.18 -39.11 21.85
CA THR A 597 13.08 -39.84 22.77
C THR A 597 12.29 -40.70 23.73
N LYS A 598 12.88 -41.84 24.14
CA LYS A 598 12.28 -42.77 25.11
C LYS A 598 12.90 -42.56 26.50
N LYS A 599 12.08 -42.64 27.57
CA LYS A 599 12.51 -42.43 28.97
C LYS A 599 13.68 -43.33 29.39
N TRP A 600 13.72 -44.57 28.90
CA TRP A 600 14.69 -45.60 29.27
C TRP A 600 15.91 -45.69 28.34
N HIS A 601 15.95 -44.85 27.29
CA HIS A 601 17.09 -44.73 26.36
C HIS A 601 17.54 -43.26 26.22
N PRO A 602 17.96 -42.62 27.33
CA PRO A 602 18.41 -41.24 27.28
C PRO A 602 19.60 -41.10 26.31
N GLY A 603 19.46 -40.20 25.33
CA GLY A 603 20.49 -39.92 24.32
C GLY A 603 20.30 -40.59 22.95
N LYS A 604 19.30 -41.46 22.77
CA LYS A 604 18.90 -41.97 21.45
C LYS A 604 17.52 -41.44 21.06
N SER A 605 17.45 -40.78 19.91
CA SER A 605 16.20 -40.34 19.28
C SER A 605 15.84 -41.24 18.11
N GLU A 606 14.54 -41.45 17.95
CA GLU A 606 13.94 -42.10 16.78
C GLU A 606 13.19 -41.04 15.97
N ALA A 607 13.22 -41.19 14.64
CA ALA A 607 12.55 -40.28 13.73
C ALA A 607 11.66 -41.05 12.77
N HIS A 608 10.40 -40.65 12.68
CA HIS A 608 9.42 -41.22 11.77
C HIS A 608 8.92 -40.15 10.80
N VAL A 609 8.68 -40.53 9.54
CA VAL A 609 8.13 -39.64 8.52
C VAL A 609 6.80 -40.19 7.99
N CYS A 610 5.87 -39.30 7.67
CA CYS A 610 4.62 -39.62 7.02
C CYS A 610 4.39 -38.69 5.83
N THR A 611 4.21 -39.27 4.64
CA THR A 611 3.82 -38.58 3.42
C THR A 611 2.32 -38.47 3.34
N ILE A 612 1.79 -37.25 3.41
CA ILE A 612 0.36 -37.00 3.44
C ILE A 612 -0.27 -37.40 2.09
N GLY A 613 -1.29 -38.25 2.15
CA GLY A 613 -2.05 -38.71 0.97
C GLY A 613 -1.50 -39.98 0.30
N SER A 614 -0.23 -40.30 0.51
CA SER A 614 0.43 -41.49 -0.05
C SER A 614 0.63 -42.59 0.99
N ASP A 615 1.10 -42.23 2.19
CA ASP A 615 1.43 -43.21 3.22
C ASP A 615 0.20 -43.61 4.03
N LYS A 616 0.05 -44.92 4.27
CA LYS A 616 -0.98 -45.48 5.16
C LYS A 616 -0.56 -45.49 6.62
N ASP A 617 0.74 -45.41 6.88
CA ASP A 617 1.35 -45.50 8.19
C ASP A 617 2.71 -44.75 8.19
N TRP A 618 3.24 -44.49 9.37
CA TRP A 618 4.51 -43.79 9.55
C TRP A 618 5.70 -44.70 9.27
N ARG A 619 6.69 -44.17 8.55
CA ARG A 619 7.91 -44.87 8.16
C ARG A 619 9.06 -44.46 9.08
N VAL A 620 9.87 -45.42 9.51
CA VAL A 620 11.05 -45.16 10.37
C VAL A 620 12.19 -44.64 9.49
N ILE A 621 12.88 -43.60 9.96
CA ILE A 621 14.16 -43.14 9.40
C ILE A 621 15.26 -43.92 10.12
N GLU A 622 15.97 -44.79 9.39
CA GLU A 622 16.98 -45.69 9.95
C GLU A 622 18.25 -44.94 10.42
N ASN A 623 18.53 -43.79 9.82
CA ASN A 623 19.69 -42.98 10.14
C ASN A 623 19.54 -42.26 11.49
N HIS A 624 20.66 -42.11 12.21
CA HIS A 624 20.69 -41.39 13.48
C HIS A 624 20.21 -39.95 13.27
N THR A 625 18.99 -39.67 13.73
CA THR A 625 18.40 -38.33 13.70
C THR A 625 18.57 -37.70 15.07
N PRO A 626 19.43 -36.69 15.25
CA PRO A 626 19.65 -36.12 16.56
C PRO A 626 18.42 -35.32 17.03
N PHE A 627 18.09 -35.48 18.32
CA PHE A 627 16.95 -34.80 18.92
C PHE A 627 17.16 -33.28 18.96
N PRO A 628 16.15 -32.46 18.59
CA PRO A 628 16.27 -31.00 18.67
C PRO A 628 16.49 -30.49 20.09
N MET A 629 17.23 -29.39 20.20
CA MET A 629 17.47 -28.66 21.43
C MET A 629 16.14 -28.17 22.05
N GLY A 630 15.84 -28.61 23.26
CA GLY A 630 14.62 -28.28 24.00
C GLY A 630 14.80 -27.24 25.11
N ARG A 631 15.59 -26.17 24.89
CA ARG A 631 15.65 -25.11 25.91
C ARG A 631 14.31 -24.38 25.95
N LYS A 632 13.63 -24.51 27.08
CA LYS A 632 12.38 -23.82 27.39
C LYS A 632 12.62 -22.30 27.32
N TRP A 633 12.21 -21.70 26.22
CA TRP A 633 12.16 -20.24 26.03
C TRP A 633 11.20 -19.60 27.06
N SER A 634 10.19 -20.36 27.50
CA SER A 634 9.32 -20.15 28.67
C SER A 634 8.56 -21.44 29.00
N GLU A 635 7.79 -21.46 30.11
CA GLU A 635 6.82 -22.54 30.42
C GLU A 635 5.79 -22.81 29.29
N PHE A 636 5.70 -21.92 28.29
CA PHE A 636 4.72 -21.91 27.19
C PHE A 636 5.29 -22.36 25.83
N SER A 637 6.61 -22.56 25.71
CA SER A 637 7.32 -22.59 24.42
C SER A 637 7.56 -23.96 23.77
N ASN A 638 7.01 -25.04 24.32
CA ASN A 638 7.35 -26.41 23.91
C ASN A 638 7.00 -26.76 22.44
N VAL A 639 6.22 -25.98 21.69
CA VAL A 639 5.66 -26.45 20.41
C VAL A 639 6.26 -25.78 19.17
N ALA A 640 6.50 -24.46 19.18
CA ALA A 640 6.90 -23.75 17.96
C ALA A 640 8.40 -23.77 17.66
N GLN A 641 9.28 -23.78 18.67
CA GLN A 641 10.73 -23.91 18.45
C GLN A 641 11.15 -25.32 18.03
N LEU A 642 10.35 -26.32 18.39
CA LEU A 642 10.63 -27.72 18.12
C LEU A 642 10.10 -28.18 16.74
N SER A 643 9.33 -27.35 16.05
CA SER A 643 8.72 -27.71 14.76
C SER A 643 9.63 -27.52 13.53
N GLY A 644 10.84 -26.99 13.74
CA GLY A 644 11.86 -26.82 12.72
C GLY A 644 11.58 -25.72 11.69
N ALA A 645 12.62 -25.07 11.19
CA ALA A 645 12.53 -24.04 10.15
C ALA A 645 12.53 -24.68 8.76
N THR A 646 11.50 -24.41 7.95
CA THR A 646 11.39 -24.93 6.57
C THR A 646 11.94 -23.95 5.54
N VAL A 647 13.03 -24.29 4.88
CA VAL A 647 13.59 -23.50 3.77
C VAL A 647 14.28 -24.43 2.77
N ASN A 648 14.22 -24.11 1.47
CA ASN A 648 14.80 -24.92 0.40
C ASN A 648 14.42 -26.41 0.41
N GLY A 649 13.16 -26.71 0.77
CA GLY A 649 12.67 -28.09 0.77
C GLY A 649 13.19 -28.96 1.92
N ALA A 650 13.83 -28.37 2.95
CA ALA A 650 14.31 -29.10 4.12
C ALA A 650 13.80 -28.49 5.44
N LEU A 651 13.56 -29.35 6.44
CA LEU A 651 13.24 -28.98 7.82
C LEU A 651 14.53 -28.83 8.62
N HIS A 652 14.73 -27.72 9.32
CA HIS A 652 15.98 -27.45 10.04
C HIS A 652 15.75 -27.30 11.53
N TRP A 653 16.68 -27.80 12.34
CA TRP A 653 16.67 -27.62 13.78
C TRP A 653 18.08 -27.54 14.37
N ILE A 654 18.17 -27.02 15.58
CA ILE A 654 19.42 -26.89 16.34
C ILE A 654 19.51 -28.07 17.31
N VAL A 655 20.70 -28.62 17.49
CA VAL A 655 20.98 -29.72 18.42
C VAL A 655 22.06 -29.26 19.40
N GLU A 656 21.78 -29.38 20.71
CA GLU A 656 22.73 -29.03 21.77
C GLU A 656 23.74 -30.17 21.96
N ASN A 657 25.04 -29.83 21.97
CA ASN A 657 26.11 -30.76 22.31
C ASN A 657 26.91 -30.20 23.50
N SER A 658 27.08 -31.01 24.55
CA SER A 658 27.82 -30.61 25.74
C SER A 658 29.32 -30.40 25.51
N GLN A 659 29.87 -30.90 24.39
CA GLN A 659 31.31 -30.88 24.07
C GLN A 659 31.68 -30.10 22.78
N ASN A 660 30.71 -29.67 21.96
CA ASN A 660 30.95 -28.97 20.69
C ASN A 660 29.95 -27.81 20.52
N PRO A 661 30.25 -26.78 19.70
CA PRO A 661 29.28 -25.73 19.41
C PRO A 661 28.03 -26.33 18.76
N ASP A 662 26.87 -25.73 19.05
CA ASP A 662 25.57 -26.17 18.59
C ASP A 662 25.58 -26.43 17.06
N PHE A 663 25.06 -27.57 16.63
CA PHE A 663 24.99 -27.90 15.20
C PHE A 663 23.58 -27.68 14.68
N ILE A 664 23.50 -27.23 13.43
CA ILE A 664 22.24 -27.18 12.68
C ILE A 664 22.14 -28.47 11.88
N TYR A 665 21.01 -29.16 12.02
CA TYR A 665 20.66 -30.31 11.20
C TYR A 665 19.51 -29.95 10.29
N SER A 666 19.46 -30.60 9.14
CA SER A 666 18.36 -30.52 8.18
C SER A 666 17.86 -31.92 7.85
N PHE A 667 16.55 -32.08 7.72
CA PHE A 667 15.92 -33.23 7.08
C PHE A 667 15.44 -32.78 5.71
N ASP A 668 16.04 -33.29 4.65
CA ASP A 668 15.61 -33.00 3.29
C ASP A 668 14.31 -33.76 3.00
N LEU A 669 13.26 -33.03 2.62
CA LEU A 669 11.93 -33.62 2.43
C LEU A 669 11.83 -34.41 1.13
N CYS A 670 12.82 -34.35 0.24
CA CYS A 670 12.82 -35.05 -1.04
C CYS A 670 13.44 -36.43 -0.91
N ASP A 671 14.68 -36.51 -0.44
CA ASP A 671 15.40 -37.79 -0.26
C ASP A 671 15.24 -38.42 1.12
N GLU A 672 14.68 -37.67 2.09
CA GLU A 672 14.45 -38.10 3.47
C GLU A 672 15.71 -38.38 4.27
N GLU A 673 16.79 -37.70 3.92
CA GLU A 673 18.06 -37.81 4.60
C GLU A 673 18.29 -36.67 5.59
N VAL A 674 19.03 -37.01 6.66
CA VAL A 674 19.44 -36.04 7.67
C VAL A 674 20.85 -35.56 7.36
N HIS A 675 21.01 -34.25 7.18
CA HIS A 675 22.26 -33.61 6.85
C HIS A 675 22.68 -32.60 7.92
N ARG A 676 23.99 -32.34 7.98
CA ARG A 676 24.55 -31.26 8.79
C ARG A 676 24.65 -30.01 7.94
N VAL A 677 24.16 -28.91 8.50
CA VAL A 677 24.28 -27.59 7.89
C VAL A 677 25.40 -26.82 8.59
N PRO A 678 26.32 -26.17 7.84
CA PRO A 678 27.39 -25.39 8.44
C PRO A 678 26.84 -24.30 9.37
N PRO A 679 27.25 -24.27 10.66
CA PRO A 679 26.82 -23.23 11.58
C PRO A 679 27.44 -21.85 11.23
N PRO A 680 26.87 -20.73 11.73
CA PRO A 680 27.53 -19.44 11.62
C PRO A 680 28.83 -19.38 12.45
N PRO A 681 29.78 -18.48 12.13
CA PRO A 681 31.13 -18.47 12.68
C PRO A 681 31.24 -18.28 14.21
N TYR A 682 30.15 -17.89 14.89
CA TYR A 682 30.13 -17.57 16.32
C TYR A 682 28.87 -18.09 17.04
N LEU A 683 28.52 -19.36 16.91
CA LEU A 683 27.58 -19.99 17.85
C LEU A 683 28.25 -20.11 19.23
N GLY A 684 28.04 -19.12 20.11
CA GLY A 684 28.81 -19.03 21.36
C GLY A 684 28.13 -18.35 22.55
N LYS A 685 27.83 -19.19 23.56
CA LYS A 685 27.75 -19.02 25.04
C LYS A 685 26.43 -19.52 25.61
N ARG A 686 26.48 -20.31 26.69
CA ARG A 686 25.30 -20.91 27.36
C ARG A 686 24.27 -19.89 27.88
N SER A 687 24.59 -18.59 27.95
CA SER A 687 23.76 -17.54 28.53
C SER A 687 22.85 -16.78 27.54
N CYS A 688 22.76 -17.22 26.29
CA CYS A 688 21.89 -16.63 25.27
C CYS A 688 20.67 -17.52 24.97
N TRP A 689 19.59 -16.91 24.49
CA TRP A 689 18.52 -17.67 23.87
C TRP A 689 18.76 -17.75 22.36
N THR A 690 18.96 -18.96 21.85
CA THR A 690 19.19 -19.22 20.42
C THR A 690 17.99 -19.92 19.82
N SER A 691 17.56 -19.46 18.65
CA SER A 691 16.45 -20.06 17.89
C SER A 691 16.73 -20.03 16.39
N LEU A 692 15.96 -20.82 15.64
CA LEU A 692 16.08 -20.93 14.20
C LEU A 692 14.78 -20.47 13.55
N GLY A 693 14.87 -19.81 12.40
CA GLY A 693 13.71 -19.44 11.61
C GLY A 693 14.08 -19.09 10.18
N VAL A 694 13.10 -18.54 9.46
CA VAL A 694 13.27 -18.13 8.07
C VAL A 694 12.91 -16.66 7.96
N LEU A 695 13.83 -15.86 7.43
CA LEU A 695 13.62 -14.43 7.24
C LEU A 695 14.21 -14.03 5.88
N ARG A 696 13.45 -13.29 5.07
CA ARG A 696 13.85 -12.88 3.71
C ARG A 696 14.33 -14.09 2.88
N ASP A 697 13.57 -15.19 2.93
CA ASP A 697 13.86 -16.47 2.28
C ASP A 697 15.21 -17.14 2.64
N CYS A 698 15.90 -16.64 3.68
CA CYS A 698 17.16 -17.19 4.16
C CYS A 698 16.94 -18.01 5.44
N LEU A 699 17.70 -19.11 5.60
CA LEU A 699 17.83 -19.77 6.90
C LEU A 699 18.48 -18.79 7.88
N CYS A 700 17.86 -18.57 9.04
CA CYS A 700 18.33 -17.62 10.02
C CYS A 700 18.50 -18.24 11.41
N VAL A 701 19.59 -17.86 12.08
CA VAL A 701 19.82 -18.13 13.51
C VAL A 701 19.62 -16.82 14.26
N TYR A 702 18.68 -16.80 15.19
CA TYR A 702 18.39 -15.66 16.05
C TYR A 702 19.02 -15.91 17.42
N HIS A 703 19.81 -14.96 17.88
CA HIS A 703 20.52 -15.04 19.14
C HIS A 703 20.18 -13.82 19.99
N THR A 704 19.40 -14.05 21.04
CA THR A 704 18.97 -13.00 21.96
C THR A 704 19.83 -13.03 23.22
N ILE A 705 20.56 -11.95 23.46
CA ILE A 705 21.45 -11.72 24.59
C ILE A 705 20.74 -10.78 25.55
N CYS A 706 20.62 -11.14 26.82
CA CYS A 706 20.02 -10.26 27.82
C CYS A 706 20.99 -9.11 28.21
N PRO A 707 20.52 -7.85 28.33
CA PRO A 707 19.17 -7.37 27.99
C PRO A 707 18.96 -7.37 26.46
N ALA A 708 17.76 -7.75 26.01
CA ALA A 708 17.26 -8.17 24.68
C ALA A 708 17.95 -7.66 23.40
N ASN A 709 19.27 -7.76 23.33
CA ASN A 709 20.05 -7.54 22.14
C ASN A 709 19.84 -8.75 21.24
N LEU A 710 19.43 -8.51 20.00
CA LEU A 710 19.14 -9.56 19.04
C LEU A 710 20.19 -9.55 17.94
N ASP A 711 20.87 -10.67 17.76
CA ASP A 711 21.71 -10.94 16.61
C ASP A 711 20.96 -11.87 15.65
N ILE A 712 20.80 -11.45 14.40
CA ILE A 712 20.23 -12.25 13.31
C ILE A 712 21.38 -12.64 12.38
N TRP A 713 21.68 -13.94 12.34
CA TRP A 713 22.56 -14.51 11.33
C TRP A 713 21.70 -15.04 10.19
N SER A 714 21.99 -14.66 8.95
CA SER A 714 21.29 -15.15 7.76
C SER A 714 22.27 -15.83 6.80
N MET A 715 21.96 -17.05 6.38
CA MET A 715 22.72 -17.78 5.36
C MET A 715 22.28 -17.31 3.98
N LYS A 716 23.10 -16.50 3.32
CA LYS A 716 22.74 -15.90 2.01
C LYS A 716 22.77 -16.92 0.89
N ASP A 717 23.74 -17.83 0.92
CA ASP A 717 23.86 -18.94 -0.01
C ASP A 717 23.67 -20.24 0.77
N TYR A 718 22.55 -20.93 0.52
CA TYR A 718 22.18 -22.12 1.27
C TYR A 718 23.25 -23.22 1.21
N GLY A 719 23.59 -23.80 2.36
CA GLY A 719 24.65 -24.80 2.51
C GLY A 719 26.07 -24.24 2.52
N VAL A 720 26.28 -22.95 2.22
CA VAL A 720 27.62 -22.34 2.14
C VAL A 720 27.93 -21.61 3.46
N GLY A 721 28.78 -22.20 4.30
CA GLY A 721 29.12 -21.65 5.62
C GLY A 721 29.77 -20.26 5.60
N SER A 722 30.48 -19.89 4.54
CA SER A 722 31.06 -18.54 4.42
C SER A 722 30.03 -17.46 4.04
N SER A 723 28.78 -17.83 3.73
CA SER A 723 27.72 -16.90 3.31
C SER A 723 26.90 -16.34 4.47
N TRP A 724 27.19 -16.75 5.71
CA TRP A 724 26.52 -16.24 6.90
C TRP A 724 26.84 -14.75 7.11
N THR A 725 25.80 -13.91 7.14
CA THR A 725 25.90 -12.48 7.45
C THR A 725 25.18 -12.16 8.75
N LYS A 726 25.70 -11.20 9.52
CA LYS A 726 25.14 -10.80 10.81
C LYS A 726 24.46 -9.43 10.76
N GLU A 727 23.27 -9.32 11.32
CA GLU A 727 22.57 -8.07 11.64
C GLU A 727 22.33 -8.01 13.16
N SER A 728 22.69 -6.91 13.84
CA SER A 728 22.56 -6.76 15.30
C SER A 728 21.59 -5.64 15.67
N PHE A 729 20.77 -5.88 16.69
CA PHE A 729 19.72 -4.98 17.17
C PHE A 729 19.89 -4.75 18.68
N SER A 730 19.89 -3.48 19.10
CA SER A 730 20.04 -3.12 20.52
C SER A 730 18.73 -3.23 21.30
N ALA A 731 18.83 -3.72 22.54
CA ALA A 731 17.75 -3.70 23.52
C ALA A 731 17.25 -2.29 23.86
N ASP A 732 18.08 -1.25 23.67
CA ASP A 732 17.71 0.16 23.93
C ASP A 732 16.53 0.62 23.07
N HIS A 733 16.25 -0.09 21.98
CA HIS A 733 15.14 0.21 21.08
C HIS A 733 13.85 -0.49 21.48
N ILE A 734 13.90 -1.46 22.40
CA ILE A 734 12.74 -2.20 22.90
C ILE A 734 12.19 -1.44 24.12
N PRO A 735 10.85 -1.32 24.28
CA PRO A 735 10.26 -0.71 25.46
C PRO A 735 10.82 -1.31 26.76
N VAL A 736 11.15 -0.46 27.75
CA VAL A 736 11.85 -0.85 28.99
C VAL A 736 11.23 -2.07 29.69
N GLY A 737 9.89 -2.17 29.69
CA GLY A 737 9.19 -3.30 30.30
C GLY A 737 9.36 -4.65 29.59
N LEU A 738 9.88 -4.66 28.35
CA LEU A 738 10.06 -5.84 27.51
C LEU A 738 11.55 -6.18 27.28
N ALA A 739 12.48 -5.32 27.68
CA ALA A 739 13.91 -5.46 27.40
C ALA A 739 14.59 -6.67 28.10
N ASN A 740 13.94 -7.29 29.08
CA ASN A 740 14.42 -8.52 29.73
C ASN A 740 13.84 -9.79 29.09
N HIS A 741 12.93 -9.67 28.14
CA HIS A 741 12.30 -10.79 27.46
C HIS A 741 13.02 -11.14 26.17
N ALA A 742 13.04 -12.43 25.85
CA ALA A 742 13.61 -12.89 24.61
C ALA A 742 12.68 -12.52 23.43
N VAL A 743 13.25 -12.13 22.29
CA VAL A 743 12.53 -11.73 21.08
C VAL A 743 12.78 -12.70 19.94
N LEU A 744 11.74 -12.99 19.16
CA LEU A 744 11.78 -13.90 18.02
C LEU A 744 11.28 -13.20 16.75
N PRO A 745 12.13 -12.97 15.74
CA PRO A 745 11.69 -12.50 14.43
C PRO A 745 10.75 -13.49 13.73
N ILE A 746 9.65 -12.97 13.19
CA ILE A 746 8.63 -13.77 12.49
C ILE A 746 8.75 -13.55 10.98
N LEU A 747 8.74 -12.29 10.55
CA LEU A 747 8.75 -11.91 9.13
C LEU A 747 9.18 -10.45 8.94
N THR A 748 9.48 -10.08 7.70
CA THR A 748 9.58 -8.67 7.28
C THR A 748 8.21 -8.14 6.85
N TRP A 749 7.77 -7.06 7.49
CA TRP A 749 6.51 -6.36 7.28
C TRP A 749 6.74 -4.95 6.68
N ARG A 750 5.66 -4.24 6.30
CA ARG A 750 5.61 -2.81 5.91
C ARG A 750 6.94 -2.21 5.37
N SER A 751 7.24 -2.44 4.09
CA SER A 751 8.43 -1.84 3.42
C SER A 751 9.78 -2.03 4.16
N GLY A 752 9.93 -3.09 4.96
CA GLY A 752 11.20 -3.48 5.58
C GLY A 752 11.23 -3.51 7.11
N GLU A 753 10.12 -3.23 7.79
CA GLU A 753 9.99 -3.43 9.24
C GLU A 753 10.12 -4.92 9.62
N LEU A 754 10.62 -5.21 10.82
CA LEU A 754 10.68 -6.56 11.39
C LEU A 754 9.51 -6.75 12.35
N LEU A 755 8.68 -7.75 12.08
CA LEU A 755 7.64 -8.18 13.00
C LEU A 755 8.20 -9.27 13.91
N MET A 756 8.14 -9.07 15.22
CA MET A 756 8.77 -9.95 16.21
C MET A 756 7.78 -10.30 17.33
N GLN A 757 7.89 -11.54 17.83
CA GLN A 757 7.19 -12.02 19.03
C GLN A 757 8.07 -11.79 20.24
N VAL A 758 7.52 -11.16 21.28
CA VAL A 758 8.16 -11.11 22.61
C VAL A 758 7.73 -12.34 23.40
N ASP A 759 8.67 -12.98 24.11
CA ASP A 759 8.36 -14.13 24.97
C ASP A 759 7.29 -13.79 26.02
N SER A 760 6.24 -14.62 26.06
CA SER A 760 5.08 -14.44 26.95
C SER A 760 4.44 -13.04 26.86
N GLY A 761 4.68 -12.31 25.77
CA GLY A 761 4.35 -10.89 25.60
C GLY A 761 3.67 -10.57 24.26
N PRO A 762 3.58 -9.27 23.92
CA PRO A 762 2.89 -8.82 22.71
C PRO A 762 3.72 -9.05 21.43
N LEU A 763 3.08 -8.81 20.27
CA LEU A 763 3.80 -8.58 19.03
C LEU A 763 4.39 -7.18 19.03
N ILE A 764 5.61 -7.05 18.49
CA ILE A 764 6.27 -5.77 18.29
C ILE A 764 6.68 -5.62 16.83
N SER A 765 6.58 -4.40 16.30
CA SER A 765 7.16 -4.03 15.01
C SER A 765 8.38 -3.16 15.26
N TYR A 766 9.50 -3.50 14.62
CA TYR A 766 10.74 -2.74 14.70
C TYR A 766 11.12 -2.23 13.32
N CYS A 767 11.33 -0.93 13.19
CA CYS A 767 11.84 -0.34 11.95
C CYS A 767 13.37 -0.24 12.02
N PRO A 768 14.13 -1.02 11.20
CA PRO A 768 15.59 -0.96 11.22
C PRO A 768 16.16 0.42 10.87
N LYS A 769 15.43 1.21 10.06
CA LYS A 769 15.87 2.54 9.63
C LYS A 769 15.71 3.59 10.73
N SER A 770 14.52 3.68 11.33
CA SER A 770 14.25 4.66 12.39
C SER A 770 14.70 4.20 13.79
N LYS A 771 15.05 2.91 13.92
CA LYS A 771 15.36 2.24 15.20
C LYS A 771 14.24 2.37 16.23
N LYS A 772 13.00 2.57 15.78
CA LYS A 772 11.81 2.62 16.63
C LYS A 772 11.17 1.24 16.73
N CYS A 773 10.68 0.91 17.92
CA CYS A 773 9.90 -0.27 18.18
C CYS A 773 8.49 0.13 18.63
N ASN A 774 7.46 -0.41 17.98
CA ASN A 774 6.06 -0.19 18.35
C ASN A 774 5.45 -1.50 18.84
N VAL A 775 4.75 -1.44 19.97
CA VAL A 775 3.93 -2.56 20.46
C VAL A 775 2.62 -2.60 19.68
N LEU A 776 2.28 -3.76 19.14
CA LEU A 776 1.07 -3.97 18.36
C LEU A 776 -0.03 -4.50 19.27
N GLN A 777 -1.18 -3.85 19.23
CA GLN A 777 -2.40 -4.27 19.93
C GLN A 777 -3.20 -5.21 19.03
N ILE A 778 -3.56 -6.37 19.56
CA ILE A 778 -4.45 -7.32 18.90
C ILE A 778 -5.80 -7.22 19.60
N GLU A 779 -6.83 -6.71 18.91
CA GLU A 779 -8.21 -6.73 19.40
C GLU A 779 -8.71 -8.17 19.41
N SER A 780 -8.48 -8.89 20.50
CA SER A 780 -8.91 -10.28 20.62
C SER A 780 -9.37 -10.57 22.03
N ASP A 781 -10.27 -11.55 22.15
CA ASP A 781 -10.75 -12.07 23.44
C ASP A 781 -9.67 -12.89 24.19
N PHE A 782 -8.43 -12.96 23.65
CA PHE A 782 -7.34 -13.69 24.27
C PHE A 782 -6.73 -12.86 25.40
N GLY A 783 -7.16 -13.13 26.63
CA GLY A 783 -6.54 -12.57 27.84
C GLY A 783 -5.19 -13.19 28.22
N GLY A 784 -4.39 -13.71 27.29
CA GLY A 784 -3.20 -14.51 27.61
C GLY A 784 -2.13 -14.64 26.51
N CYS A 785 -1.01 -15.31 26.85
CA CYS A 785 0.15 -15.52 25.99
C CYS A 785 -0.18 -16.38 24.75
N PHE A 786 0.42 -16.04 23.60
CA PHE A 786 0.23 -16.74 22.32
C PHE A 786 1.55 -16.91 21.57
N ILE A 787 1.53 -17.78 20.56
CA ILE A 787 2.61 -17.94 19.59
C ILE A 787 2.11 -17.52 18.21
N ALA A 788 2.91 -16.73 17.50
CA ALA A 788 2.63 -16.30 16.14
C ALA A 788 3.56 -17.00 15.13
N ALA A 789 3.00 -17.46 14.00
CA ALA A 789 3.76 -18.02 12.88
C ALA A 789 3.26 -17.43 11.55
N PRO A 790 4.15 -17.22 10.55
CA PRO A 790 3.73 -16.75 9.24
C PRO A 790 2.90 -17.82 8.52
N HIS A 791 1.84 -17.38 7.86
CA HIS A 791 1.00 -18.21 7.02
C HIS A 791 0.66 -17.50 5.72
N PHE A 792 0.96 -18.18 4.62
CA PHE A 792 0.65 -17.70 3.30
C PHE A 792 -0.68 -18.29 2.85
N PRO A 793 -1.70 -17.47 2.58
CA PRO A 793 -3.01 -17.97 2.18
C PRO A 793 -2.94 -18.80 0.90
N SER A 794 -3.64 -19.94 0.86
CA SER A 794 -3.86 -20.74 -0.36
C SER A 794 -5.33 -21.12 -0.53
N PHE A 795 -5.71 -21.51 -1.75
CA PHE A 795 -7.02 -22.09 -2.06
C PHE A 795 -7.00 -23.62 -2.14
N LEU A 796 -5.91 -24.25 -1.67
CA LEU A 796 -5.71 -25.69 -1.68
C LEU A 796 -6.59 -26.36 -0.62
N SER A 797 -7.44 -27.30 -1.03
CA SER A 797 -8.24 -28.09 -0.09
C SER A 797 -7.37 -29.18 0.56
N PRO A 798 -7.45 -29.40 1.89
CA PRO A 798 -6.72 -30.49 2.55
C PRO A 798 -7.02 -31.87 1.96
N LYS A 799 -8.26 -32.08 1.49
CA LYS A 799 -8.64 -33.31 0.77
C LYS A 799 -7.90 -33.49 -0.56
N THR A 800 -7.46 -32.41 -1.21
CA THR A 800 -6.68 -32.47 -2.46
C THR A 800 -5.24 -32.87 -2.15
N ALA A 801 -4.64 -32.29 -1.10
CA ALA A 801 -3.33 -32.73 -0.59
C ALA A 801 -3.32 -34.21 -0.19
N LEU A 802 -4.46 -34.76 0.25
CA LEU A 802 -4.64 -36.19 0.52
C LEU A 802 -4.93 -37.05 -0.73
N LYS A 803 -5.21 -36.45 -1.89
CA LYS A 803 -5.69 -37.15 -3.10
C LYS A 803 -4.80 -37.00 -4.32
N GLU A 804 -3.79 -36.12 -4.31
CA GLU A 804 -2.89 -35.93 -5.46
C GLU A 804 -1.93 -37.12 -5.62
N CYS A 805 -2.47 -38.19 -6.21
CA CYS A 805 -1.76 -38.99 -7.20
C CYS A 805 -1.95 -38.31 -8.56
N HIS A 806 -0.85 -38.17 -9.30
CA HIS A 806 -0.73 -37.67 -10.68
C HIS A 806 -0.64 -36.15 -10.84
N LEU A 807 0.59 -35.62 -10.98
CA LEU A 807 1.01 -34.80 -12.12
C LEU A 807 2.48 -34.29 -12.00
N VAL A 808 3.48 -35.18 -11.87
CA VAL A 808 4.83 -34.91 -12.42
C VAL A 808 5.52 -36.25 -12.79
N SER A 809 5.17 -36.83 -13.94
CA SER A 809 6.14 -37.58 -14.77
C SER A 809 5.51 -37.94 -16.13
N SER A 810 5.88 -37.22 -17.17
CA SER A 810 6.12 -37.81 -18.50
C SER A 810 7.01 -36.90 -19.32
N LYS A 811 8.32 -37.13 -19.21
CA LYS A 811 9.02 -37.67 -20.37
C LYS A 811 9.13 -39.17 -20.18
#